data_AF-A0A7Y5XTV0-F1
#
_entry.id   AF-A0A7Y5XTV0-F1
#
_cell.length_a   1.000
_cell.length_b   1.000
_cell.length_c   1.000
_cell.angle_alpha   90.00
_cell.angle_beta   90.00
_cell.angle_gamma   90.00
#
_symmetry.space_group_name_H-M   'P 1'
#
loop_
_entity.id
_entity.type
_entity.pdbx_description
1 polymer ?
#
loop_
_entity_poly.entity_id
_entity_poly.type
_entity_poly.pdbx_seq_one_letter_code
_entity_poly.pdbx_strand_id
1 'polypeptide(L)'
;MTGKVRLRSVALLCAIAALLVLLASAGGTTTPAASAAQKAPTDKAVFFAADGMRQDMIARYASRGLLPTMSSFLENGSSARGNGLLTQAPPNTGAGWYSLATGTWPGVHGSTNNTFHVNGQPFGSRTSAFDPGVLQAESIAQSAVRGGRKVAQVEWAGGRNASIPGPTIDFQSFFSGRGVATNFIGKAGDVLFDDAPFIAAFGLQFDHPTGYAGQPPFPGAAPTDAAGWSGALPASFSPPKEMRLRVLDFGTDKYGLNAYIFDSTNDGTTNYDTVLFSRTKSAADAVATLRKGQTADVKVKIVGGGSAGLTAGMLVKVEELTPDLSRVRLFHTSVSRAIASWPTWPGEPGFTGDFAEYLAQTVPTSTAADFAVLEAGVVSEETYVEQGLYWKTGHEPMLEYVVEKYDPDLLLAGMPTTDEFQHQFLGLVSPKLPNGAANPAYDDVDLNGVKDGRVAAREGFIQTAYEEADEVLTRARELMGDDPTTFVASDHGFAPQFLAIDASKPLVDMGLLSKPQTSNCRPASGETIGKAKVCWAGGAAQIYLNLAGRDPAGGGFQQVPANQAAATVAQIKAVYQGLTDPNDWTGDGRAEGWKMIDRVFTKAEARYIPNGPGTTVDMAHPTRTGDVVAFAFPPYQYDAETPGTLVAPSHFFGQHGYVPDVQILSANVNMRATFLAGGEGIAKEQVKARTIDLAPTLAFLLGVPVPQHSQGRVLLDVVKGANAYKTVSVVGLNDFHGQLDQTTLSFDGVTATVGGAAQLATMFDEEIDPSLVGDRGNLPSPGLVLAAGDNVGASPPNSALLQDRPAIDVENAWGLDATSYGNHEFDFGVQRLLEHQARAHFPFLATNIVDAVSGQAPSWVTPSVVFTVNGVRVGVIGSELESTPELVSAGNTAGLKFLDEGPRIKAESERLRALGVRVQIVVIHEGTSRGQNPIGNAAGAAWEGPIMGIADELQDTTVDAMIVGHTHRISNLMRGNILITEGINAGASYSTLQLLVKGGDVAWAGGATRVAKNIGVAPRADVKAIVDDANARTAVLRNQVIGRQSIDIRRDPARLKESAMGNMVADAMREKYPGIDAAYTNSGGLRQDILISPPSAGEQPGEITWGEVFAVLPFGNRTTIITLTGAQLQQAFLNGFSPVCNPNVATGRFPQVSGLKATFTCSGTSPVVTGMWKTPGGPAGPATP
;
A
#
# COMPACT_ATOMS: atom_id res chain seq x y z
N MET A 1 -18.48 44.00 69.05
CA MET A 1 -19.68 44.62 69.67
C MET A 1 -19.82 45.98 68.99
N THR A 2 -20.86 46.37 68.26
CA THR A 2 -22.30 46.21 68.43
C THR A 2 -22.97 46.51 67.08
N GLY A 3 -23.99 45.74 66.71
CA GLY A 3 -24.74 45.92 65.47
C GLY A 3 -25.71 47.11 65.45
N LYS A 4 -26.21 47.42 64.25
CA LYS A 4 -27.46 48.10 63.86
C LYS A 4 -27.56 47.89 62.33
N VAL A 5 -28.32 46.95 61.75
CA VAL A 5 -29.77 46.65 61.75
C VAL A 5 -30.64 47.73 61.08
N ARG A 6 -30.88 47.44 59.79
CA ARG A 6 -32.14 47.49 59.01
C ARG A 6 -32.72 48.80 58.45
N LEU A 7 -33.09 48.63 57.16
CA LEU A 7 -34.06 49.30 56.30
C LEU A 7 -33.71 50.66 55.70
N ARG A 8 -33.24 50.63 54.44
CA ARG A 8 -33.83 51.41 53.33
C ARG A 8 -33.78 50.59 52.03
N SER A 9 -34.91 49.98 51.71
CA SER A 9 -35.22 49.41 50.39
C SER A 9 -35.69 50.53 49.46
N VAL A 10 -35.49 50.34 48.16
CA VAL A 10 -36.05 51.13 47.03
C VAL A 10 -35.37 52.48 46.74
N ALA A 11 -34.20 52.47 46.11
CA ALA A 11 -33.69 53.59 45.28
C ALA A 11 -32.39 53.29 44.47
N LEU A 12 -32.10 52.03 44.12
CA LEU A 12 -30.90 51.69 43.33
C LEU A 12 -31.17 50.56 42.33
N LEU A 13 -32.25 50.68 41.55
CA LEU A 13 -32.61 49.72 40.50
C LEU A 13 -32.93 50.34 39.13
N CYS A 14 -32.71 51.65 38.93
CA CYS A 14 -33.02 52.30 37.65
C CYS A 14 -31.84 53.02 36.97
N ALA A 15 -30.61 52.92 37.49
CA ALA A 15 -29.44 53.61 36.90
C ALA A 15 -28.38 52.68 36.29
N ILE A 16 -28.57 51.34 36.32
CA ILE A 16 -27.61 50.36 35.76
C ILE A 16 -28.17 49.65 34.50
N ALA A 17 -29.42 49.89 34.13
CA ALA A 17 -30.06 49.28 32.96
C ALA A 17 -29.82 50.04 31.63
N ALA A 18 -29.23 51.24 31.65
CA ALA A 18 -29.05 52.08 30.45
C ALA A 18 -27.62 52.12 29.89
N LEU A 19 -26.64 51.48 30.55
CA LEU A 19 -25.25 51.40 30.07
C LEU A 19 -24.85 50.02 29.51
N LEU A 20 -25.78 49.07 29.48
CA LEU A 20 -25.56 47.69 28.99
C LEU A 20 -26.16 47.42 27.59
N VAL A 21 -26.70 48.44 26.92
CA VAL A 21 -27.34 48.31 25.58
C VAL A 21 -26.49 48.91 24.44
N LEU A 22 -25.28 49.43 24.71
CA LEU A 22 -24.41 50.07 23.71
C LEU A 22 -23.02 49.42 23.52
N LEU A 23 -22.82 48.19 23.99
CA LEU A 23 -21.62 47.38 23.72
C LEU A 23 -21.93 46.03 23.02
N ALA A 24 -23.14 45.87 22.49
CA ALA A 24 -23.57 44.69 21.74
C ALA A 24 -23.17 44.72 20.25
N SER A 25 -21.96 45.19 19.92
CA SER A 25 -21.42 45.17 18.55
C SER A 25 -19.90 45.08 18.53
N ALA A 26 -19.35 44.09 19.25
CA ALA A 26 -17.98 43.60 19.09
C ALA A 26 -17.84 42.23 19.79
N GLY A 27 -18.75 41.30 19.50
CA GLY A 27 -18.62 39.92 19.93
C GLY A 27 -17.75 39.18 18.92
N GLY A 28 -16.45 39.06 19.22
CA GLY A 28 -15.59 38.11 18.53
C GLY A 28 -16.21 36.72 18.63
N THR A 29 -16.18 35.99 17.52
CA THR A 29 -16.59 34.60 17.41
C THR A 29 -15.83 33.77 18.45
N THR A 30 -16.44 33.51 19.60
CA THR A 30 -15.97 32.47 20.51
C THR A 30 -16.23 31.15 19.81
N THR A 31 -15.16 30.58 19.27
CA THR A 31 -15.08 29.18 18.86
C THR A 31 -15.76 28.30 19.91
N PRO A 32 -16.58 27.32 19.52
CA PRO A 32 -17.14 26.38 20.49
C PRO A 32 -15.99 25.73 21.26
N ALA A 33 -16.11 25.68 22.58
CA ALA A 33 -15.18 24.94 23.42
C ALA A 33 -15.11 23.50 22.90
N ALA A 34 -13.93 23.07 22.47
CA ALA A 34 -13.67 21.71 22.00
C ALA A 34 -14.20 20.73 23.04
N SER A 35 -15.11 19.84 22.63
CA SER A 35 -15.42 18.63 23.40
C SER A 35 -14.09 17.93 23.70
N ALA A 36 -13.94 17.39 24.91
CA ALA A 36 -12.70 16.75 25.34
C ALA A 36 -12.29 15.68 24.29
N ALA A 37 -11.30 16.00 23.47
CA ALA A 37 -10.76 15.08 22.48
C ALA A 37 -10.37 13.77 23.20
N GLN A 38 -10.68 12.62 22.59
CA GLN A 38 -10.23 11.31 23.09
C GLN A 38 -8.72 11.39 23.28
N LYS A 39 -8.26 11.37 24.54
CA LYS A 39 -6.84 11.50 24.85
C LYS A 39 -6.13 10.25 24.33
N ALA A 40 -5.23 10.43 23.38
CA ALA A 40 -4.40 9.36 22.86
C ALA A 40 -3.63 8.66 23.99
N PRO A 41 -3.43 7.33 23.91
CA PRO A 41 -2.54 6.61 24.82
C PRO A 41 -1.12 7.16 24.89
N THR A 42 -0.63 7.77 23.81
CA THR A 42 0.69 8.42 23.73
C THR A 42 0.66 9.67 22.85
N ASP A 43 1.58 10.59 23.11
CA ASP A 43 1.80 11.81 22.32
C ASP A 43 2.97 11.69 21.32
N LYS A 44 3.96 10.83 21.61
CA LYS A 44 5.16 10.62 20.79
C LYS A 44 5.41 9.14 20.53
N ALA A 45 5.65 8.78 19.27
CA ALA A 45 5.97 7.41 18.89
C ALA A 45 7.15 7.30 17.91
N VAL A 46 7.95 6.25 18.09
CA VAL A 46 8.99 5.81 17.15
C VAL A 46 8.55 4.49 16.53
N PHE A 47 8.51 4.42 15.21
CA PHE A 47 8.40 3.18 14.47
C PHE A 47 9.71 2.92 13.74
N PHE A 48 10.57 2.13 14.37
CA PHE A 48 11.86 1.74 13.85
C PHE A 48 11.75 0.39 13.14
N ALA A 49 12.33 0.28 11.95
CA ALA A 49 12.44 -0.97 11.23
C ALA A 49 13.87 -1.19 10.72
N ALA A 50 14.40 -2.40 10.92
CA ALA A 50 15.65 -2.82 10.31
C ALA A 50 15.39 -3.96 9.34
N ASP A 51 15.85 -3.81 8.10
CA ASP A 51 15.60 -4.72 6.99
C ASP A 51 16.20 -6.11 7.30
N GLY A 52 15.42 -7.18 7.10
CA GLY A 52 15.89 -8.54 7.35
C GLY A 52 16.24 -8.94 8.80
N MET A 53 15.97 -8.09 9.80
CA MET A 53 16.32 -8.33 11.20
C MET A 53 15.47 -9.43 11.84
N ARG A 54 16.13 -10.42 12.44
CA ARG A 54 15.50 -11.61 13.05
C ARG A 54 15.44 -11.56 14.57
N GLN A 55 14.27 -11.83 15.14
CA GLN A 55 14.07 -11.77 16.59
C GLN A 55 14.90 -12.81 17.37
N ASP A 56 15.13 -14.00 16.79
CA ASP A 56 15.97 -15.03 17.41
C ASP A 56 17.45 -14.61 17.49
N MET A 57 17.94 -13.84 16.50
CA MET A 57 19.28 -13.26 16.54
C MET A 57 19.37 -12.13 17.57
N ILE A 58 18.35 -11.27 17.66
CA ILE A 58 18.27 -10.26 18.74
C ILE A 58 18.36 -10.93 20.10
N ALA A 59 17.54 -11.97 20.36
CA ALA A 59 17.57 -12.68 21.64
C ALA A 59 18.96 -13.30 21.94
N ARG A 60 19.62 -13.87 20.92
CA ARG A 60 21.00 -14.39 21.04
C ARG A 60 21.98 -13.29 21.45
N TYR A 61 21.93 -12.13 20.80
CA TYR A 61 22.90 -11.05 21.02
C TYR A 61 22.60 -10.25 22.30
N ALA A 62 21.33 -10.02 22.60
CA ALA A 62 20.87 -9.45 23.87
C ALA A 62 21.33 -10.29 25.07
N SER A 63 21.26 -11.63 24.98
CA SER A 63 21.75 -12.52 26.06
C SER A 63 23.25 -12.40 26.35
N ARG A 64 24.02 -11.79 25.44
CA ARG A 64 25.45 -11.49 25.58
C ARG A 64 25.73 -10.03 26.01
N GLY A 65 24.67 -9.23 26.24
CA GLY A 65 24.77 -7.83 26.64
C GLY A 65 25.14 -6.86 25.52
N LEU A 66 24.90 -7.23 24.25
CA LEU A 66 25.35 -6.45 23.09
C LEU A 66 24.30 -5.48 22.54
N LEU A 67 23.01 -5.73 22.82
CA LEU A 67 21.89 -4.94 22.31
C LEU A 67 21.09 -4.35 23.49
N PRO A 68 21.63 -3.38 24.24
CA PRO A 68 21.03 -2.89 25.48
C PRO A 68 19.59 -2.40 25.30
N THR A 69 19.28 -1.68 24.21
CA THR A 69 17.93 -1.12 24.02
C THR A 69 16.91 -2.19 23.65
N MET A 70 17.22 -3.06 22.69
CA MET A 70 16.34 -4.19 22.32
C MET A 70 16.23 -5.23 23.45
N SER A 71 17.29 -5.45 24.24
CA SER A 71 17.22 -6.30 25.45
C SER A 71 16.20 -5.74 26.44
N SER A 72 16.18 -4.41 26.63
CA SER A 72 15.20 -3.78 27.51
C SER A 72 13.74 -4.03 27.06
N PHE A 73 13.49 -4.11 25.75
CA PHE A 73 12.16 -4.44 25.21
C PHE A 73 11.81 -5.91 25.37
N LEU A 74 12.76 -6.82 25.19
CA LEU A 74 12.55 -8.25 25.48
C LEU A 74 12.24 -8.49 26.98
N GLU A 75 12.86 -7.71 27.86
CA GLU A 75 12.72 -7.84 29.31
C GLU A 75 11.48 -7.14 29.87
N ASN A 76 11.16 -5.95 29.39
CA ASN A 76 10.18 -5.05 30.01
C ASN A 76 9.03 -4.66 29.09
N GLY A 77 9.15 -4.94 27.79
CA GLY A 77 8.17 -4.59 26.77
C GLY A 77 7.45 -5.81 26.20
N SER A 78 6.90 -5.63 25.00
CA SER A 78 6.22 -6.68 24.26
C SER A 78 7.09 -7.26 23.15
N SER A 79 6.90 -8.53 22.82
CA SER A 79 7.59 -9.21 21.70
C SER A 79 6.69 -10.20 20.97
N ALA A 80 6.97 -10.51 19.71
CA ALA A 80 6.23 -11.56 19.01
C ALA A 80 6.57 -12.96 19.54
N ARG A 81 5.54 -13.81 19.72
CA ARG A 81 5.68 -15.23 20.11
C ARG A 81 6.24 -16.06 18.97
N GLY A 82 6.90 -17.17 19.32
CA GLY A 82 7.38 -18.16 18.34
C GLY A 82 8.54 -17.66 17.48
N ASN A 83 9.40 -16.83 18.08
CA ASN A 83 10.63 -16.30 17.47
C ASN A 83 10.39 -15.37 16.27
N GLY A 84 9.32 -14.56 16.30
CA GLY A 84 9.16 -13.46 15.37
C GLY A 84 7.73 -13.19 14.89
N LEU A 85 7.60 -12.06 14.22
CA LEU A 85 6.42 -11.54 13.55
C LEU A 85 6.02 -12.41 12.35
N LEU A 86 4.72 -12.69 12.21
CA LEU A 86 4.18 -13.38 11.04
C LEU A 86 4.08 -12.38 9.88
N THR A 87 4.84 -12.61 8.81
CA THR A 87 5.10 -11.60 7.78
C THR A 87 4.38 -11.84 6.45
N GLN A 88 4.43 -10.90 5.51
CA GLN A 88 3.79 -10.98 4.20
C GLN A 88 4.40 -12.05 3.27
N ALA A 89 3.74 -12.35 2.14
CA ALA A 89 4.28 -13.17 1.07
C ALA A 89 4.48 -12.38 -0.24
N PRO A 90 5.64 -12.53 -0.90
CA PRO A 90 6.87 -13.10 -0.35
C PRO A 90 7.44 -12.23 0.79
N PRO A 91 8.14 -12.81 1.77
CA PRO A 91 8.91 -12.07 2.77
C PRO A 91 10.11 -11.36 2.11
N ASN A 92 9.89 -10.20 1.48
CA ASN A 92 10.96 -9.37 0.93
C ASN A 92 10.68 -7.87 1.10
N THR A 93 11.72 -7.07 0.93
CA THR A 93 11.77 -5.62 1.10
C THR A 93 10.57 -4.90 0.52
N GLY A 94 10.35 -5.03 -0.79
CA GLY A 94 9.33 -4.28 -1.52
C GLY A 94 7.90 -4.55 -1.06
N ALA A 95 7.59 -5.79 -0.65
CA ALA A 95 6.28 -6.14 -0.13
C ALA A 95 6.15 -5.80 1.37
N GLY A 96 7.21 -6.00 2.14
CA GLY A 96 7.18 -5.92 3.59
C GLY A 96 7.15 -4.53 4.16
N TRP A 97 7.95 -3.61 3.61
CA TRP A 97 7.93 -2.21 4.05
C TRP A 97 6.55 -1.56 3.86
N TYR A 98 5.85 -1.86 2.78
CA TYR A 98 4.47 -1.40 2.60
C TYR A 98 3.45 -2.15 3.45
N SER A 99 3.66 -3.43 3.76
CA SER A 99 2.81 -4.14 4.72
C SER A 99 2.90 -3.52 6.12
N LEU A 100 4.12 -3.18 6.58
CA LEU A 100 4.37 -2.44 7.82
C LEU A 100 3.70 -1.05 7.79
N ALA A 101 3.90 -0.31 6.69
CA ALA A 101 3.42 1.06 6.58
C ALA A 101 1.89 1.18 6.44
N THR A 102 1.20 0.18 5.89
CA THR A 102 -0.23 0.30 5.55
C THR A 102 -1.13 -0.55 6.43
N GLY A 103 -0.59 -1.59 7.07
CA GLY A 103 -1.37 -2.60 7.74
C GLY A 103 -2.19 -3.46 6.76
N THR A 104 -1.70 -3.66 5.53
CA THR A 104 -2.39 -4.44 4.49
C THR A 104 -1.46 -5.49 3.88
N TRP A 105 -2.02 -6.52 3.25
CA TRP A 105 -1.23 -7.51 2.53
C TRP A 105 -0.89 -7.04 1.10
N PRO A 106 0.08 -7.69 0.42
CA PRO A 106 0.48 -7.38 -0.95
C PRO A 106 -0.64 -7.39 -1.98
N GLY A 107 -1.66 -8.23 -1.78
CA GLY A 107 -2.88 -8.24 -2.60
C GLY A 107 -3.68 -6.93 -2.54
N VAL A 108 -3.42 -6.04 -1.58
CA VAL A 108 -4.12 -4.76 -1.38
C VAL A 108 -3.22 -3.56 -1.66
N HIS A 109 -2.05 -3.44 -1.04
CA HIS A 109 -1.15 -2.29 -1.29
C HIS A 109 -0.45 -2.32 -2.66
N GLY A 110 -0.52 -3.44 -3.37
CA GLY A 110 -0.13 -3.52 -4.78
C GLY A 110 1.36 -3.73 -5.05
N SER A 111 2.19 -3.91 -4.03
CA SER A 111 3.60 -4.31 -4.18
C SER A 111 3.73 -5.80 -3.87
N THR A 112 3.76 -6.62 -4.91
CA THR A 112 3.70 -8.08 -4.80
C THR A 112 5.07 -8.74 -4.79
N ASN A 113 6.15 -7.98 -5.03
CA ASN A 113 7.54 -8.42 -5.05
C ASN A 113 8.50 -7.22 -5.09
N ASN A 114 9.81 -7.41 -4.90
CA ASN A 114 10.81 -6.35 -5.16
C ASN A 114 10.78 -5.87 -6.63
N THR A 115 10.60 -6.80 -7.56
CA THR A 115 10.36 -6.54 -8.99
C THR A 115 9.24 -7.43 -9.51
N PHE A 116 8.26 -6.83 -10.19
CA PHE A 116 7.11 -7.53 -10.75
C PHE A 116 6.68 -6.93 -12.10
N HIS A 117 5.74 -7.60 -12.76
CA HIS A 117 5.09 -7.09 -13.97
C HIS A 117 3.63 -6.77 -13.68
N VAL A 118 3.12 -5.71 -14.31
CA VAL A 118 1.71 -5.33 -14.27
C VAL A 118 1.05 -5.83 -15.55
N ASN A 119 0.16 -6.82 -15.42
CA ASN A 119 -0.67 -7.31 -16.53
C ASN A 119 -1.44 -6.15 -17.18
N GLY A 120 -1.57 -6.19 -18.50
CA GLY A 120 -2.12 -5.10 -19.31
C GLY A 120 -1.08 -4.05 -19.76
N GLN A 121 0.14 -4.08 -19.22
CA GLN A 121 1.26 -3.25 -19.72
C GLN A 121 2.06 -3.98 -20.81
N PRO A 122 2.86 -3.27 -21.63
CA PRO A 122 3.74 -3.90 -22.61
C PRO A 122 4.57 -5.02 -21.99
N PHE A 123 4.59 -6.22 -22.58
CA PHE A 123 5.16 -7.40 -21.93
C PHE A 123 6.67 -7.31 -21.65
N GLY A 124 7.41 -6.44 -22.37
CA GLY A 124 8.81 -6.15 -22.09
C GLY A 124 9.07 -5.22 -20.89
N SER A 125 8.03 -4.64 -20.29
CA SER A 125 8.14 -3.72 -19.15
C SER A 125 8.44 -4.45 -17.83
N ARG A 126 8.95 -3.72 -16.84
CA ARG A 126 9.09 -4.18 -15.45
C ARG A 126 8.70 -3.05 -14.51
N THR A 127 8.37 -3.39 -13.27
CA THR A 127 8.04 -2.44 -12.20
C THR A 127 8.84 -2.80 -10.96
N SER A 128 9.52 -1.81 -10.36
CA SER A 128 10.16 -1.95 -9.05
C SER A 128 9.18 -1.55 -7.94
N ALA A 129 9.24 -2.21 -6.79
CA ALA A 129 8.34 -1.97 -5.65
C ALA A 129 8.25 -0.48 -5.23
N PHE A 130 9.34 0.26 -5.35
CA PHE A 130 9.40 1.66 -4.93
C PHE A 130 9.26 2.65 -6.10
N ASP A 131 8.85 2.20 -7.29
CA ASP A 131 8.47 3.11 -8.37
C ASP A 131 7.21 3.92 -7.99
N PRO A 132 7.09 5.18 -8.43
CA PRO A 132 5.88 5.99 -8.21
C PRO A 132 4.62 5.28 -8.73
N GLY A 133 3.53 5.34 -7.96
CA GLY A 133 2.24 4.71 -8.32
C GLY A 133 2.12 3.21 -7.98
N VAL A 134 3.15 2.61 -7.37
CA VAL A 134 3.04 1.23 -6.87
C VAL A 134 2.18 1.14 -5.62
N LEU A 135 2.38 2.02 -4.63
CA LEU A 135 1.62 2.01 -3.38
C LEU A 135 0.15 2.39 -3.63
N GLN A 136 -0.74 1.40 -3.53
CA GLN A 136 -2.20 1.53 -3.75
C GLN A 136 -3.01 1.62 -2.45
N ALA A 137 -2.34 1.76 -1.30
CA ALA A 137 -2.97 1.88 0.01
C ALA A 137 -2.53 3.16 0.74
N GLU A 138 -3.36 3.63 1.68
CA GLU A 138 -2.99 4.72 2.60
C GLU A 138 -1.99 4.16 3.61
N SER A 139 -0.95 4.92 3.94
CA SER A 139 0.02 4.56 4.98
C SER A 139 -0.35 5.14 6.35
N ILE A 140 0.25 4.61 7.42
CA ILE A 140 0.16 5.16 8.78
C ILE A 140 0.75 6.56 8.87
N ALA A 141 1.75 6.89 8.04
CA ALA A 141 2.27 8.25 7.95
C ALA A 141 1.20 9.21 7.43
N GLN A 142 0.50 8.82 6.36
CA GLN A 142 -0.60 9.60 5.79
C GLN A 142 -1.81 9.70 6.72
N SER A 143 -2.20 8.58 7.36
CA SER A 143 -3.35 8.57 8.26
C SER A 143 -3.07 9.34 9.57
N ALA A 144 -1.84 9.32 10.08
CA ALA A 144 -1.44 10.10 11.24
C ALA A 144 -1.42 11.62 10.94
N VAL A 145 -0.93 12.03 9.76
CA VAL A 145 -1.05 13.43 9.30
C VAL A 145 -2.52 13.85 9.19
N ARG A 146 -3.36 12.99 8.61
CA ARG A 146 -4.82 13.23 8.54
C ARG A 146 -5.46 13.32 9.92
N GLY A 147 -4.94 12.58 10.90
CA GLY A 147 -5.29 12.67 12.31
C GLY A 147 -4.68 13.87 13.06
N GLY A 148 -3.97 14.76 12.38
CA GLY A 148 -3.41 15.99 12.95
C GLY A 148 -2.03 15.83 13.59
N ARG A 149 -1.34 14.71 13.39
CA ARG A 149 0.01 14.47 13.91
C ARG A 149 1.09 14.96 12.96
N LYS A 150 2.19 15.47 13.51
CA LYS A 150 3.42 15.77 12.76
C LYS A 150 4.18 14.47 12.51
N VAL A 151 4.48 14.15 11.26
CA VAL A 151 5.12 12.88 10.89
C VAL A 151 6.42 13.14 10.14
N ALA A 152 7.46 12.42 10.51
CA ALA A 152 8.72 12.37 9.77
C ALA A 152 9.04 10.93 9.36
N GLN A 153 9.60 10.77 8.16
CA GLN A 153 10.11 9.50 7.63
C GLN A 153 11.59 9.69 7.33
N VAL A 154 12.47 8.90 7.95
CA VAL A 154 13.93 9.01 7.78
C VAL A 154 14.49 7.64 7.44
N GLU A 155 15.05 7.52 6.24
CA GLU A 155 15.53 6.26 5.67
C GLU A 155 14.46 5.14 5.70
N TRP A 156 13.18 5.53 5.64
CA TRP A 156 12.06 4.59 5.58
C TRP A 156 11.82 4.17 4.13
N ALA A 157 12.14 2.93 3.79
CA ALA A 157 12.05 2.41 2.44
C ALA A 157 10.67 2.61 1.80
N GLY A 158 10.63 3.31 0.67
CA GLY A 158 9.40 3.60 -0.04
C GLY A 158 8.56 4.71 0.60
N GLY A 159 9.05 5.38 1.64
CA GLY A 159 8.41 6.52 2.29
C GLY A 159 8.12 7.67 1.32
N ARG A 160 8.94 7.85 0.27
CA ARG A 160 8.69 8.84 -0.81
C ARG A 160 7.39 8.57 -1.58
N ASN A 161 6.90 7.33 -1.55
CA ASN A 161 5.66 6.94 -2.19
C ASN A 161 4.45 7.12 -1.29
N ALA A 162 4.63 7.53 -0.03
CA ALA A 162 3.59 7.93 0.90
C ALA A 162 3.69 9.44 1.16
N SER A 163 3.14 10.25 0.24
CA SER A 163 3.30 11.70 0.30
C SER A 163 2.71 12.30 1.59
N ILE A 164 3.56 13.00 2.36
CA ILE A 164 3.20 13.75 3.58
C ILE A 164 3.79 15.17 3.53
N PRO A 165 3.25 16.14 4.30
CA PRO A 165 3.79 17.51 4.36
C PRO A 165 5.10 17.64 5.15
N GLY A 166 5.41 16.64 5.99
CA GLY A 166 6.62 16.60 6.81
C GLY A 166 7.86 16.08 6.06
N PRO A 167 9.01 16.03 6.76
CA PRO A 167 10.26 15.52 6.22
C PRO A 167 10.13 14.04 5.81
N THR A 168 10.58 13.73 4.60
CA THR A 168 10.69 12.37 4.08
C THR A 168 12.05 12.22 3.42
N ILE A 169 12.90 11.39 4.00
CA ILE A 169 14.19 10.96 3.47
C ILE A 169 14.05 9.47 3.17
N ASP A 170 14.28 9.10 1.93
CA ASP A 170 14.22 7.73 1.41
C ASP A 170 15.60 7.39 0.82
N PHE A 171 15.72 6.19 0.23
CA PHE A 171 16.92 5.67 -0.40
C PHE A 171 17.61 6.64 -1.38
N GLN A 172 18.77 6.23 -1.88
CA GLN A 172 19.62 7.09 -2.69
C GLN A 172 19.37 6.93 -4.19
N SER A 173 19.59 8.02 -4.93
CA SER A 173 19.80 7.97 -6.38
C SER A 173 21.29 7.87 -6.68
N PHE A 174 21.65 7.07 -7.70
CA PHE A 174 23.03 6.88 -8.16
C PHE A 174 23.28 7.62 -9.48
N PHE A 175 24.44 8.25 -9.60
CA PHE A 175 24.83 9.14 -10.73
C PHE A 175 26.18 8.78 -11.37
N SER A 176 26.81 7.69 -10.93
CA SER A 176 28.01 7.11 -11.55
C SER A 176 28.09 5.61 -11.29
N GLY A 177 29.01 4.94 -11.99
CA GLY A 177 29.48 3.62 -11.58
C GLY A 177 30.35 3.67 -10.33
N ARG A 178 30.73 2.48 -9.87
CA ARG A 178 31.65 2.20 -8.76
C ARG A 178 32.84 1.41 -9.27
N GLY A 179 33.99 1.50 -8.61
CA GLY A 179 35.17 0.77 -9.10
C GLY A 179 36.50 1.18 -8.52
N VAL A 180 37.57 0.75 -9.21
CA VAL A 180 38.95 0.92 -8.77
C VAL A 180 39.87 1.45 -9.85
N ALA A 181 40.96 2.09 -9.41
CA ALA A 181 42.20 2.22 -10.19
C ALA A 181 43.32 1.45 -9.49
N THR A 182 43.91 0.49 -10.22
CA THR A 182 44.90 -0.45 -9.66
C THR A 182 46.00 -0.77 -10.67
N ASN A 183 47.22 -0.98 -10.18
CA ASN A 183 48.36 -1.44 -10.99
C ASN A 183 48.64 -2.95 -10.87
N PHE A 184 47.81 -3.68 -10.14
CA PHE A 184 47.91 -5.13 -9.99
C PHE A 184 46.55 -5.80 -10.18
N ILE A 185 46.60 -7.10 -10.50
CA ILE A 185 45.46 -8.02 -10.58
C ILE A 185 45.64 -9.09 -9.51
N GLY A 186 44.65 -9.19 -8.63
CA GLY A 186 44.53 -10.22 -7.60
C GLY A 186 44.36 -11.62 -8.18
N LYS A 187 44.82 -12.64 -7.45
CA LYS A 187 44.70 -14.05 -7.86
C LYS A 187 43.88 -14.82 -6.84
N ALA A 188 43.33 -15.96 -7.26
CA ALA A 188 42.55 -16.82 -6.36
C ALA A 188 43.38 -17.16 -5.11
N GLY A 189 42.79 -16.97 -3.93
CA GLY A 189 43.45 -17.09 -2.63
C GLY A 189 44.10 -15.80 -2.10
N ASP A 190 44.19 -14.72 -2.88
CA ASP A 190 44.49 -13.38 -2.35
C ASP A 190 43.24 -12.81 -1.64
N VAL A 191 43.43 -11.96 -0.63
CA VAL A 191 42.32 -11.22 0.02
C VAL A 191 41.55 -10.34 -0.98
N LEU A 192 42.27 -9.80 -1.97
CA LEU A 192 41.70 -9.09 -3.10
C LEU A 192 41.87 -9.98 -4.32
N PHE A 193 40.79 -10.64 -4.74
CA PHE A 193 40.76 -11.56 -5.86
C PHE A 193 39.86 -11.00 -6.97
N ASP A 194 40.45 -10.53 -8.06
CA ASP A 194 39.68 -9.85 -9.10
C ASP A 194 39.02 -10.89 -10.04
N ASP A 195 37.72 -11.15 -9.86
CA ASP A 195 36.97 -12.07 -10.73
C ASP A 195 36.51 -11.35 -12.02
N ALA A 196 37.22 -11.60 -13.13
CA ALA A 196 36.93 -10.95 -14.40
C ALA A 196 35.47 -11.14 -14.91
N PRO A 197 34.89 -12.35 -14.89
CA PRO A 197 33.48 -12.56 -15.20
C PRO A 197 32.53 -11.66 -14.39
N PHE A 198 32.64 -11.62 -13.06
CA PHE A 198 31.77 -10.82 -12.21
C PHE A 198 32.00 -9.32 -12.35
N ILE A 199 33.26 -8.88 -12.50
CA ILE A 199 33.57 -7.48 -12.81
C ILE A 199 32.81 -7.04 -14.09
N ALA A 200 32.82 -7.87 -15.12
CA ALA A 200 32.12 -7.58 -16.37
C ALA A 200 30.59 -7.66 -16.23
N ALA A 201 30.08 -8.69 -15.55
CA ALA A 201 28.64 -8.93 -15.37
C ALA A 201 27.97 -7.82 -14.56
N PHE A 202 28.60 -7.38 -13.46
CA PHE A 202 28.12 -6.27 -12.64
C PHE A 202 28.42 -4.89 -13.24
N GLY A 203 29.20 -4.82 -14.33
CA GLY A 203 29.59 -3.57 -14.96
C GLY A 203 30.44 -2.67 -14.05
N LEU A 204 31.27 -3.26 -13.19
CA LEU A 204 32.15 -2.52 -12.29
C LEU A 204 33.24 -1.83 -13.09
N GLN A 205 33.62 -0.62 -12.72
CA GLN A 205 34.79 0.04 -13.30
C GLN A 205 36.08 -0.59 -12.74
N PHE A 206 36.99 -0.97 -13.63
CA PHE A 206 38.26 -1.60 -13.26
C PHE A 206 39.39 -1.03 -14.12
N ASP A 207 39.99 0.05 -13.63
CA ASP A 207 41.05 0.75 -14.34
C ASP A 207 42.39 0.09 -14.06
N HIS A 208 42.97 -0.51 -15.11
CA HIS A 208 44.28 -1.17 -15.06
C HIS A 208 45.17 -0.72 -16.25
N PRO A 209 46.50 -0.56 -16.08
CA PRO A 209 47.41 -0.06 -17.12
C PRO A 209 47.39 -0.85 -18.43
N THR A 210 47.07 -2.14 -18.36
CA THR A 210 47.01 -3.04 -19.52
C THR A 210 45.59 -3.48 -19.89
N GLY A 211 44.57 -2.97 -19.18
CA GLY A 211 43.17 -3.41 -19.30
C GLY A 211 42.93 -4.75 -18.58
N TYR A 212 41.67 -5.00 -18.22
CA TYR A 212 41.22 -6.21 -17.52
C TYR A 212 39.69 -6.38 -17.64
N ALA A 213 39.17 -7.60 -17.51
CA ALA A 213 37.72 -7.88 -17.49
C ALA A 213 36.89 -7.23 -18.63
N GLY A 214 37.45 -7.16 -19.84
CA GLY A 214 36.82 -6.53 -21.00
C GLY A 214 36.93 -4.99 -21.06
N GLN A 215 37.58 -4.36 -20.09
CA GLN A 215 37.83 -2.92 -20.06
C GLN A 215 39.15 -2.54 -20.73
N PRO A 216 39.20 -1.39 -21.43
CA PRO A 216 40.39 -0.96 -22.17
C PRO A 216 41.55 -0.57 -21.25
N PRO A 217 42.81 -0.65 -21.74
CA PRO A 217 43.97 -0.17 -21.01
C PRO A 217 43.85 1.28 -20.55
N PHE A 218 44.17 1.54 -19.29
CA PHE A 218 44.22 2.87 -18.71
C PHE A 218 45.57 3.12 -18.02
N PRO A 219 46.57 3.68 -18.72
CA PRO A 219 47.91 3.92 -18.17
C PRO A 219 47.93 4.76 -16.89
N GLY A 220 46.92 5.63 -16.69
CA GLY A 220 46.81 6.48 -15.50
C GLY A 220 46.57 5.72 -14.19
N ALA A 221 46.26 4.42 -14.25
CA ALA A 221 46.16 3.55 -13.07
C ALA A 221 47.52 3.03 -12.56
N ALA A 222 48.64 3.33 -13.25
CA ALA A 222 49.98 3.03 -12.75
C ALA A 222 50.58 4.24 -12.00
N PRO A 223 51.29 4.03 -10.89
CA PRO A 223 52.11 5.07 -10.28
C PRO A 223 53.18 5.58 -11.27
N THR A 224 53.18 6.89 -11.52
CA THR A 224 54.19 7.59 -12.34
C THR A 224 54.80 8.75 -11.55
N ASP A 225 55.88 9.38 -12.02
CA ASP A 225 56.44 10.54 -11.31
C ASP A 225 55.44 11.69 -11.26
N ALA A 226 55.21 12.26 -10.07
CA ALA A 226 54.27 13.36 -9.91
C ALA A 226 54.75 14.59 -10.68
N ALA A 227 53.92 15.08 -11.61
CA ALA A 227 54.27 16.18 -12.50
C ALA A 227 53.13 17.18 -12.65
N GLY A 228 53.47 18.47 -12.66
CA GLY A 228 52.51 19.56 -12.88
C GLY A 228 51.60 19.85 -11.67
N TRP A 229 51.98 19.39 -10.47
CA TRP A 229 51.26 19.72 -9.24
C TRP A 229 51.59 21.14 -8.75
N SER A 230 50.60 21.82 -8.19
CA SER A 230 50.70 23.19 -7.68
C SER A 230 50.17 23.34 -6.25
N GLY A 231 50.46 24.46 -5.60
CA GLY A 231 50.07 24.73 -4.21
C GLY A 231 51.05 24.14 -3.17
N ALA A 232 50.72 24.30 -1.89
CA ALA A 232 51.52 23.80 -0.77
C ALA A 232 51.27 22.29 -0.56
N LEU A 233 51.92 21.46 -1.36
CA LEU A 233 51.83 20.00 -1.25
C LEU A 233 52.48 19.50 0.05
N PRO A 234 52.03 18.37 0.61
CA PRO A 234 52.73 17.68 1.68
C PRO A 234 54.18 17.39 1.31
N ALA A 235 55.08 17.48 2.29
CA ALA A 235 56.47 17.08 2.08
C ALA A 235 56.54 15.57 1.82
N SER A 236 57.31 15.19 0.81
CA SER A 236 57.61 13.79 0.50
C SER A 236 59.10 13.54 0.72
N PHE A 237 59.46 12.50 1.47
CA PHE A 237 60.85 12.13 1.73
C PHE A 237 61.43 11.15 0.70
N SER A 238 60.58 10.69 -0.23
CA SER A 238 60.93 10.03 -1.49
C SER A 238 60.37 10.82 -2.68
N PRO A 239 60.87 10.64 -3.93
CA PRO A 239 60.30 11.30 -5.10
C PRO A 239 58.80 10.98 -5.24
N PRO A 240 57.89 11.96 -5.15
CA PRO A 240 56.46 11.70 -5.11
C PRO A 240 55.95 11.09 -6.43
N LYS A 241 54.91 10.26 -6.33
CA LYS A 241 54.25 9.60 -7.47
C LYS A 241 52.84 10.11 -7.67
N GLU A 242 52.24 9.79 -8.81
CA GLU A 242 50.85 10.11 -9.11
C GLU A 242 50.10 8.97 -9.80
N MET A 243 48.79 8.94 -9.59
CA MET A 243 47.80 8.09 -10.26
C MET A 243 46.52 8.90 -10.58
N ARG A 244 45.67 8.38 -11.46
CA ARG A 244 44.33 8.91 -11.75
C ARG A 244 43.28 7.88 -11.36
N LEU A 245 42.40 8.25 -10.44
CA LEU A 245 41.18 7.51 -10.12
C LEU A 245 40.04 8.11 -10.96
N ARG A 246 39.66 7.47 -12.07
CA ARG A 246 38.49 7.92 -12.84
C ARG A 246 37.22 7.59 -12.05
N VAL A 247 36.17 8.36 -12.26
CA VAL A 247 34.83 8.02 -11.77
C VAL A 247 33.86 8.21 -12.94
N LEU A 248 33.48 7.08 -13.52
CA LEU A 248 32.78 7.05 -14.81
C LEU A 248 31.25 7.12 -14.63
N ASP A 249 30.61 7.95 -15.45
CA ASP A 249 29.17 7.92 -15.71
C ASP A 249 28.96 7.62 -17.20
N PHE A 250 28.39 6.46 -17.50
CA PHE A 250 28.26 5.89 -18.85
C PHE A 250 29.54 6.05 -19.71
N GLY A 251 30.69 5.72 -19.13
CA GLY A 251 32.00 5.74 -19.80
C GLY A 251 32.71 7.10 -19.85
N THR A 252 32.09 8.17 -19.32
CA THR A 252 32.72 9.50 -19.22
C THR A 252 33.25 9.74 -17.81
N ASP A 253 34.52 10.12 -17.68
CA ASP A 253 35.11 10.52 -16.38
C ASP A 253 34.59 11.89 -15.97
N LYS A 254 33.54 11.91 -15.14
CA LYS A 254 32.86 13.14 -14.69
C LYS A 254 33.33 13.62 -13.32
N TYR A 255 33.75 12.70 -12.46
CA TYR A 255 34.03 12.99 -11.04
C TYR A 255 35.42 12.53 -10.57
N GLY A 256 36.27 12.05 -11.48
CA GLY A 256 37.56 11.46 -11.13
C GLY A 256 38.52 12.40 -10.41
N LEU A 257 39.42 11.80 -9.62
CA LEU A 257 40.39 12.46 -8.75
C LEU A 257 41.82 12.14 -9.16
N ASN A 258 42.71 13.11 -9.01
CA ASN A 258 44.15 12.91 -9.10
C ASN A 258 44.67 12.47 -7.74
N ALA A 259 45.52 11.46 -7.70
CA ALA A 259 46.12 10.93 -6.49
C ALA A 259 47.62 11.28 -6.49
N TYR A 260 48.07 12.05 -5.49
CA TYR A 260 49.48 12.35 -5.23
C TYR A 260 49.98 11.44 -4.11
N ILE A 261 50.86 10.51 -4.43
CA ILE A 261 51.37 9.47 -3.54
C ILE A 261 52.72 9.90 -3.03
N PHE A 262 52.88 9.95 -1.71
CA PHE A 262 54.09 10.44 -1.09
C PHE A 262 54.49 9.59 0.11
N ASP A 263 55.77 9.70 0.43
CA ASP A 263 56.38 9.15 1.62
C ASP A 263 56.36 10.23 2.69
N SER A 264 55.52 10.03 3.71
CA SER A 264 55.29 11.01 4.76
C SER A 264 56.35 11.01 5.87
N THR A 265 57.33 10.09 5.84
CA THR A 265 58.28 9.85 6.93
C THR A 265 59.74 10.03 6.51
N ASN A 266 60.48 10.86 7.24
CA ASN A 266 61.90 11.07 6.97
C ASN A 266 62.79 10.03 7.66
N ASP A 267 62.78 8.78 7.18
CA ASP A 267 63.60 7.71 7.76
C ASP A 267 64.77 7.25 6.87
N GLY A 268 64.92 7.85 5.68
CA GLY A 268 65.98 7.54 4.71
C GLY A 268 65.69 6.30 3.86
N THR A 269 64.49 5.72 3.97
CA THR A 269 64.02 4.57 3.20
C THR A 269 62.92 5.02 2.25
N THR A 270 62.83 4.43 1.05
CA THR A 270 61.65 4.67 0.20
C THR A 270 60.48 3.83 0.69
N ASN A 271 59.49 4.49 1.28
CA ASN A 271 58.32 3.84 1.88
C ASN A 271 57.03 4.66 1.70
N TYR A 272 56.49 4.68 0.48
CA TYR A 272 55.25 5.40 0.21
C TYR A 272 54.10 4.87 1.07
N ASP A 273 53.42 5.78 1.78
CA ASP A 273 52.46 5.41 2.81
C ASP A 273 51.18 6.25 2.80
N THR A 274 51.14 7.32 1.99
CA THR A 274 50.06 8.30 2.00
C THR A 274 49.68 8.76 0.58
N VAL A 275 48.38 8.98 0.35
CA VAL A 275 47.79 9.47 -0.90
C VAL A 275 46.96 10.72 -0.64
N LEU A 276 47.29 11.83 -1.31
CA LEU A 276 46.49 13.04 -1.37
C LEU A 276 45.61 13.00 -2.63
N PHE A 277 44.29 12.91 -2.45
CA PHE A 277 43.31 13.01 -3.53
C PHE A 277 42.94 14.47 -3.79
N SER A 278 42.92 14.88 -5.06
CA SER A 278 42.56 16.24 -5.47
C SER A 278 41.78 16.29 -6.78
N ARG A 279 40.82 17.21 -6.88
CA ARG A 279 40.00 17.39 -8.09
C ARG A 279 40.86 17.85 -9.28
N THR A 280 41.88 18.64 -8.99
CA THR A 280 42.90 19.08 -9.95
C THR A 280 44.28 18.66 -9.47
N LYS A 281 45.36 18.89 -10.22
CA LYS A 281 46.72 18.71 -9.71
C LYS A 281 47.14 19.89 -8.83
N SER A 282 46.38 20.16 -7.78
CA SER A 282 46.61 21.27 -6.86
C SER A 282 46.29 20.86 -5.43
N ALA A 283 47.16 21.23 -4.48
CA ALA A 283 46.87 21.06 -3.06
C ALA A 283 45.65 21.88 -2.61
N ALA A 284 45.32 22.97 -3.30
CA ALA A 284 44.16 23.82 -2.97
C ALA A 284 42.81 23.14 -3.28
N ASP A 285 42.80 22.17 -4.21
CA ASP A 285 41.61 21.42 -4.61
C ASP A 285 41.55 20.01 -3.98
N ALA A 286 42.40 19.76 -2.97
CA ALA A 286 42.46 18.50 -2.26
C ALA A 286 41.13 18.18 -1.58
N VAL A 287 40.74 16.91 -1.63
CA VAL A 287 39.50 16.39 -1.02
C VAL A 287 39.76 15.40 0.10
N ALA A 288 40.90 14.71 0.09
CA ALA A 288 41.26 13.76 1.14
C ALA A 288 42.78 13.52 1.16
N THR A 289 43.32 13.20 2.33
CA THR A 289 44.69 12.66 2.50
C THR A 289 44.58 11.36 3.28
N LEU A 290 44.86 10.23 2.63
CA LEU A 290 44.54 8.90 3.12
C LEU A 290 45.75 7.97 3.11
N ARG A 291 45.88 7.14 4.14
CA ARG A 291 46.78 5.98 4.21
C ARG A 291 46.02 4.72 3.83
N LYS A 292 46.74 3.61 3.63
CA LYS A 292 46.13 2.28 3.42
C LYS A 292 45.04 2.00 4.46
N GLY A 293 43.88 1.54 3.99
CA GLY A 293 42.71 1.22 4.80
C GLY A 293 41.85 2.43 5.19
N GLN A 294 42.28 3.66 4.92
CA GLN A 294 41.48 4.85 5.26
C GLN A 294 40.52 5.23 4.13
N THR A 295 39.35 5.73 4.53
CA THR A 295 38.25 6.15 3.65
C THR A 295 37.94 7.64 3.88
N ALA A 296 37.45 8.35 2.87
CA ALA A 296 36.92 9.71 2.99
C ALA A 296 35.63 9.89 2.18
N ASP A 297 34.74 10.74 2.69
CA ASP A 297 33.59 11.27 1.96
C ASP A 297 34.01 12.43 1.06
N VAL A 298 33.67 12.34 -0.23
CA VAL A 298 33.97 13.37 -1.21
C VAL A 298 32.67 13.90 -1.82
N LYS A 299 32.35 15.15 -1.49
CA LYS A 299 31.25 15.89 -2.14
C LYS A 299 31.61 16.32 -3.55
N VAL A 300 30.68 16.11 -4.48
CA VAL A 300 30.79 16.45 -5.91
C VAL A 300 29.55 17.21 -6.38
N LYS A 301 29.67 17.89 -7.53
CA LYS A 301 28.52 18.47 -8.23
C LYS A 301 28.14 17.57 -9.39
N ILE A 302 26.86 17.18 -9.47
CA ILE A 302 26.34 16.32 -10.54
C ILE A 302 26.55 17.00 -11.90
N VAL A 303 27.04 16.24 -12.88
CA VAL A 303 27.35 16.74 -14.23
C VAL A 303 26.39 16.14 -15.26
N GLY A 304 25.52 16.98 -15.82
CA GLY A 304 24.54 16.59 -16.84
C GLY A 304 23.21 16.08 -16.27
N GLY A 305 22.21 15.92 -17.14
CA GLY A 305 20.85 15.50 -16.75
C GLY A 305 20.06 16.57 -15.97
N GLY A 306 18.89 16.19 -15.46
CA GLY A 306 17.98 17.10 -14.74
C GLY A 306 18.50 17.56 -13.37
N SER A 307 19.50 16.87 -12.81
CA SER A 307 20.09 17.17 -11.49
C SER A 307 21.43 17.90 -11.60
N ALA A 308 21.81 18.41 -12.77
CA ALA A 308 23.09 19.07 -12.99
C ALA A 308 23.29 20.25 -12.02
N GLY A 309 24.47 20.31 -11.38
CA GLY A 309 24.83 21.35 -10.41
C GLY A 309 24.39 21.08 -8.97
N LEU A 310 23.52 20.08 -8.73
CA LEU A 310 23.17 19.64 -7.37
C LEU A 310 24.33 18.85 -6.74
N THR A 311 24.34 18.83 -5.41
CA THR A 311 25.39 18.14 -4.65
C THR A 311 25.12 16.63 -4.57
N ALA A 312 26.16 15.84 -4.70
CA ALA A 312 26.14 14.41 -4.41
C ALA A 312 27.45 14.05 -3.66
N GLY A 313 27.58 12.81 -3.22
CA GLY A 313 28.80 12.35 -2.56
C GLY A 313 29.20 10.96 -3.01
N MET A 314 30.46 10.60 -2.75
CA MET A 314 30.98 9.25 -2.90
C MET A 314 32.03 9.01 -1.83
N LEU A 315 32.24 7.75 -1.47
CA LEU A 315 33.39 7.37 -0.65
C LEU A 315 34.58 7.06 -1.54
N VAL A 316 35.76 7.48 -1.10
CA VAL A 316 37.04 7.13 -1.71
C VAL A 316 37.94 6.47 -0.69
N LYS A 317 38.67 5.44 -1.09
CA LYS A 317 39.50 4.64 -0.19
C LYS A 317 40.83 4.28 -0.83
N VAL A 318 41.87 4.21 0.00
CA VAL A 318 43.13 3.55 -0.37
C VAL A 318 43.05 2.10 0.11
N GLU A 319 42.57 1.20 -0.75
CA GLU A 319 42.37 -0.22 -0.40
C GLU A 319 43.73 -0.92 -0.19
N GLU A 320 44.69 -0.69 -1.10
CA GLU A 320 46.03 -1.26 -1.04
C GLU A 320 47.08 -0.20 -1.40
N LEU A 321 48.17 -0.16 -0.64
CA LEU A 321 49.31 0.71 -0.89
C LEU A 321 50.57 0.08 -0.27
N THR A 322 51.37 -0.60 -1.09
CA THR A 322 52.64 -1.15 -0.64
C THR A 322 53.73 -0.05 -0.62
N PRO A 323 54.69 -0.10 0.32
CA PRO A 323 55.75 0.92 0.42
C PRO A 323 56.60 1.10 -0.84
N ASP A 324 56.69 0.06 -1.67
CA ASP A 324 57.41 0.04 -2.95
C ASP A 324 56.52 0.33 -4.17
N LEU A 325 55.22 0.56 -3.95
CA LEU A 325 54.18 0.76 -4.96
C LEU A 325 53.99 -0.40 -5.95
N SER A 326 54.48 -1.60 -5.63
CA SER A 326 54.24 -2.80 -6.42
C SER A 326 52.75 -3.21 -6.45
N ARG A 327 51.98 -2.86 -5.41
CA ARG A 327 50.52 -3.01 -5.36
C ARG A 327 49.89 -1.73 -4.82
N VAL A 328 49.14 -1.05 -5.67
CA VAL A 328 48.35 0.14 -5.32
C VAL A 328 46.93 -0.05 -5.84
N ARG A 329 45.93 0.13 -4.98
CA ARG A 329 44.51 0.11 -5.33
C ARG A 329 43.79 1.26 -4.65
N LEU A 330 43.18 2.10 -5.47
CA LEU A 330 42.33 3.21 -5.06
C LEU A 330 40.89 2.85 -5.44
N PHE A 331 39.96 2.90 -4.49
CA PHE A 331 38.57 2.51 -4.66
C PHE A 331 37.64 3.73 -4.54
N HIS A 332 36.53 3.71 -5.26
CA HIS A 332 35.42 4.63 -5.05
C HIS A 332 34.06 3.92 -5.15
N THR A 333 33.11 4.39 -4.35
CA THR A 333 31.69 4.02 -4.50
C THR A 333 31.05 4.79 -5.66
N SER A 334 29.80 4.45 -6.00
CA SER A 334 28.99 5.29 -6.87
C SER A 334 28.76 6.67 -6.24
N VAL A 335 28.72 7.71 -7.07
CA VAL A 335 28.21 9.02 -6.68
C VAL A 335 26.73 8.89 -6.38
N SER A 336 26.33 9.15 -5.14
CA SER A 336 24.98 8.99 -4.65
C SER A 336 24.44 10.26 -3.99
N ARG A 337 23.11 10.35 -3.92
CA ARG A 337 22.39 11.42 -3.24
C ARG A 337 21.11 10.87 -2.62
N ALA A 338 20.88 11.15 -1.34
CA ALA A 338 19.63 10.80 -0.67
C ALA A 338 18.41 11.41 -1.38
N ILE A 339 17.33 10.66 -1.47
CA ILE A 339 16.07 11.15 -2.04
C ILE A 339 15.29 11.76 -0.87
N ALA A 340 15.31 13.09 -0.79
CA ALA A 340 14.70 13.82 0.32
C ALA A 340 13.65 14.83 -0.16
N SER A 341 12.62 15.03 0.66
CA SER A 341 11.60 16.06 0.46
C SER A 341 11.07 16.54 1.80
N TRP A 342 10.79 17.83 1.90
CA TRP A 342 10.06 18.41 3.02
C TRP A 342 9.29 19.63 2.48
N PRO A 343 8.05 19.44 2.01
CA PRO A 343 7.29 20.49 1.32
C PRO A 343 7.10 21.77 2.14
N THR A 344 7.05 21.62 3.47
CA THR A 344 6.88 22.72 4.44
C THR A 344 8.19 23.18 5.09
N TRP A 345 9.35 22.84 4.50
CA TRP A 345 10.65 23.17 5.09
C TRP A 345 10.85 24.68 5.21
N PRO A 346 11.20 25.21 6.40
CA PRO A 346 11.36 26.65 6.60
C PRO A 346 12.60 27.25 5.94
N GLY A 347 13.50 26.41 5.40
CA GLY A 347 14.82 26.83 4.93
C GLY A 347 15.82 27.00 6.06
N GLU A 348 17.08 27.28 5.71
CA GLU A 348 18.16 27.52 6.68
C GLU A 348 18.82 28.89 6.46
N PRO A 349 19.14 29.64 7.53
CA PRO A 349 19.77 30.95 7.40
C PRO A 349 21.06 30.90 6.59
N GLY A 350 21.15 31.72 5.54
CA GLY A 350 22.32 31.79 4.67
C GLY A 350 22.43 30.66 3.64
N PHE A 351 21.47 29.73 3.59
CA PHE A 351 21.40 28.67 2.59
C PHE A 351 20.40 29.02 1.47
N THR A 352 20.71 28.64 0.24
CA THR A 352 19.80 28.77 -0.92
C THR A 352 19.68 27.41 -1.59
N GLY A 353 18.47 26.87 -1.67
CA GLY A 353 18.19 25.55 -2.20
C GLY A 353 16.96 24.95 -1.53
N ASP A 354 16.67 23.69 -1.82
CA ASP A 354 15.65 22.91 -1.14
C ASP A 354 16.26 22.04 -0.02
N PHE A 355 15.39 21.35 0.71
CA PHE A 355 15.79 20.46 1.81
C PHE A 355 16.77 19.37 1.35
N ALA A 356 16.57 18.80 0.16
CA ALA A 356 17.43 17.76 -0.37
C ALA A 356 18.85 18.29 -0.66
N GLU A 357 18.97 19.48 -1.22
CA GLU A 357 20.28 20.11 -1.47
C GLU A 357 20.97 20.48 -0.16
N TYR A 358 20.22 20.92 0.84
CA TYR A 358 20.76 21.21 2.17
C TYR A 358 21.38 19.95 2.78
N LEU A 359 20.63 18.85 2.84
CA LEU A 359 21.15 17.59 3.37
C LEU A 359 22.37 17.11 2.59
N ALA A 360 22.32 17.12 1.25
CA ALA A 360 23.43 16.65 0.43
C ALA A 360 24.73 17.46 0.65
N GLN A 361 24.63 18.76 0.94
CA GLN A 361 25.77 19.63 1.22
C GLN A 361 26.31 19.54 2.65
N THR A 362 25.41 19.35 3.63
CA THR A 362 25.76 19.55 5.05
C THR A 362 25.92 18.25 5.82
N VAL A 363 25.31 17.16 5.36
CA VAL A 363 25.35 15.86 6.01
C VAL A 363 26.32 14.93 5.26
N PRO A 364 27.08 14.05 5.96
CA PRO A 364 27.82 12.98 5.31
C PRO A 364 26.95 12.13 4.39
N THR A 365 27.57 11.52 3.39
CA THR A 365 26.89 10.68 2.41
C THR A 365 26.50 9.37 3.07
N SER A 366 25.20 9.17 3.34
CA SER A 366 24.67 7.84 3.63
C SER A 366 25.05 6.92 2.47
N THR A 367 25.60 5.73 2.73
CA THR A 367 26.09 4.80 1.70
C THR A 367 25.74 3.38 2.10
N ALA A 368 25.03 2.65 1.23
CA ALA A 368 24.67 1.24 1.41
C ALA A 368 25.87 0.33 1.11
N ALA A 369 25.91 -0.86 1.71
CA ALA A 369 26.91 -1.87 1.36
C ALA A 369 26.65 -2.41 -0.07
N ASP A 370 27.67 -2.43 -0.91
CA ASP A 370 27.54 -2.85 -2.30
C ASP A 370 28.12 -4.26 -2.49
N PHE A 371 27.24 -5.26 -2.58
CA PHE A 371 27.65 -6.66 -2.69
C PHE A 371 28.50 -6.92 -3.94
N ALA A 372 28.26 -6.18 -5.04
CA ALA A 372 28.88 -6.51 -6.31
C ALA A 372 30.40 -6.30 -6.29
N VAL A 373 30.90 -5.30 -5.55
CA VAL A 373 32.35 -5.08 -5.42
C VAL A 373 33.02 -6.12 -4.53
N LEU A 374 32.28 -6.70 -3.57
CA LEU A 374 32.76 -7.80 -2.73
C LEU A 374 32.76 -9.12 -3.51
N GLU A 375 31.64 -9.46 -4.16
CA GLU A 375 31.51 -10.72 -4.92
C GLU A 375 32.53 -10.79 -6.07
N ALA A 376 32.83 -9.66 -6.70
CA ALA A 376 33.87 -9.56 -7.71
C ALA A 376 35.32 -9.53 -7.14
N GLY A 377 35.45 -9.57 -5.80
CA GLY A 377 36.70 -9.47 -5.02
C GLY A 377 37.53 -8.21 -5.27
N VAL A 378 36.87 -7.15 -5.73
CA VAL A 378 37.45 -5.82 -5.96
C VAL A 378 37.80 -5.15 -4.63
N VAL A 379 37.03 -5.44 -3.58
CA VAL A 379 37.27 -4.99 -2.20
C VAL A 379 37.28 -6.16 -1.23
N SER A 380 37.88 -5.97 -0.06
CA SER A 380 37.84 -6.93 1.04
C SER A 380 36.48 -7.00 1.73
N GLU A 381 36.22 -8.10 2.47
CA GLU A 381 35.04 -8.20 3.36
C GLU A 381 35.00 -7.07 4.38
N GLU A 382 36.16 -6.66 4.91
CA GLU A 382 36.27 -5.54 5.85
C GLU A 382 35.84 -4.21 5.20
N THR A 383 36.21 -3.96 3.95
CA THR A 383 35.80 -2.75 3.21
C THR A 383 34.31 -2.76 2.90
N TYR A 384 33.74 -3.93 2.57
CA TYR A 384 32.29 -4.08 2.40
C TYR A 384 31.54 -3.75 3.70
N VAL A 385 32.03 -4.26 4.84
CA VAL A 385 31.44 -3.98 6.16
C VAL A 385 31.59 -2.52 6.53
N GLU A 386 32.77 -1.91 6.32
CA GLU A 386 32.98 -0.48 6.56
C GLU A 386 32.03 0.37 5.71
N GLN A 387 31.80 -0.01 4.46
CA GLN A 387 30.85 0.68 3.59
C GLN A 387 29.42 0.63 4.16
N GLY A 388 28.93 -0.54 4.59
CA GLY A 388 27.59 -0.68 5.16
C GLY A 388 27.42 0.12 6.46
N LEU A 389 28.38 0.03 7.37
CA LEU A 389 28.37 0.79 8.64
C LEU A 389 28.52 2.30 8.42
N TYR A 390 28.92 2.74 7.22
CA TYR A 390 28.94 4.16 6.88
C TYR A 390 27.52 4.75 6.75
N TRP A 391 26.49 3.91 6.58
CA TRP A 391 25.09 4.32 6.55
C TRP A 391 24.71 5.18 7.76
N LYS A 392 25.02 4.70 8.98
CA LYS A 392 24.82 5.44 10.24
C LYS A 392 25.45 6.84 10.22
N THR A 393 26.61 7.02 9.59
CA THR A 393 27.34 8.30 9.55
C THR A 393 26.54 9.41 8.88
N GLY A 394 25.72 9.07 7.88
CA GLY A 394 24.75 9.99 7.29
C GLY A 394 23.41 10.02 8.04
N HIS A 395 22.93 8.86 8.49
CA HIS A 395 21.60 8.71 9.06
C HIS A 395 21.42 9.42 10.41
N GLU A 396 22.37 9.31 11.35
CA GLU A 396 22.24 9.96 12.67
C GLU A 396 22.11 11.48 12.57
N PRO A 397 22.97 12.23 11.84
CA PRO A 397 22.78 13.66 11.66
C PRO A 397 21.47 14.03 10.95
N MET A 398 20.96 13.18 10.05
CA MET A 398 19.64 13.40 9.44
C MET A 398 18.53 13.29 10.47
N LEU A 399 18.56 12.28 11.33
CA LEU A 399 17.60 12.10 12.43
C LEU A 399 17.64 13.30 13.38
N GLU A 400 18.84 13.71 13.80
CA GLU A 400 19.04 14.87 14.68
C GLU A 400 18.44 16.13 14.07
N TYR A 401 18.83 16.47 12.85
CA TYR A 401 18.32 17.66 12.17
C TYR A 401 16.80 17.64 12.01
N VAL A 402 16.25 16.50 11.55
CA VAL A 402 14.81 16.35 11.34
C VAL A 402 14.05 16.48 12.65
N VAL A 403 14.46 15.78 13.71
CA VAL A 403 13.73 15.80 14.98
C VAL A 403 13.85 17.16 15.67
N GLU A 404 15.03 17.79 15.67
CA GLU A 404 15.21 19.11 16.29
C GLU A 404 14.43 20.21 15.57
N LYS A 405 14.38 20.19 14.23
CA LYS A 405 13.73 21.26 13.44
C LYS A 405 12.25 21.02 13.24
N TYR A 406 11.84 19.77 13.11
CA TYR A 406 10.45 19.42 12.83
C TYR A 406 9.68 19.00 14.07
N ASP A 407 10.30 18.44 15.11
CA ASP A 407 9.64 17.92 16.33
C ASP A 407 8.43 17.01 15.99
N PRO A 408 8.65 15.85 15.35
CA PRO A 408 7.58 14.95 14.93
C PRO A 408 6.88 14.30 16.12
N ASP A 409 5.59 14.00 15.98
CA ASP A 409 4.81 13.17 16.91
C ASP A 409 4.97 11.68 16.59
N LEU A 410 5.21 11.37 15.31
CA LEU A 410 5.53 10.03 14.84
C LEU A 410 6.79 10.09 13.96
N LEU A 411 7.82 9.36 14.36
CA LEU A 411 9.05 9.17 13.60
C LEU A 411 9.09 7.74 13.04
N LEU A 412 9.11 7.61 11.72
CA LEU A 412 9.40 6.37 11.01
C LEU A 412 10.89 6.37 10.66
N ALA A 413 11.65 5.39 11.15
CA ALA A 413 13.09 5.30 10.93
C ALA A 413 13.49 3.91 10.40
N GLY A 414 14.33 3.86 9.36
CA GLY A 414 14.72 2.62 8.71
C GLY A 414 16.23 2.38 8.60
N MET A 415 16.66 1.10 8.63
CA MET A 415 18.07 0.69 8.51
C MET A 415 18.22 -0.53 7.60
N PRO A 416 19.16 -0.55 6.63
CA PRO A 416 19.33 -1.69 5.71
C PRO A 416 20.39 -2.71 6.16
N THR A 417 21.34 -2.33 7.02
CA THR A 417 22.61 -3.07 7.23
C THR A 417 22.44 -4.53 7.65
N THR A 418 21.39 -4.85 8.43
CA THR A 418 21.12 -6.22 8.86
C THR A 418 20.79 -7.15 7.71
N ASP A 419 20.11 -6.67 6.67
CA ASP A 419 19.81 -7.40 5.45
C ASP A 419 21.10 -7.59 4.62
N GLU A 420 21.79 -6.48 4.35
CA GLU A 420 23.02 -6.44 3.55
C GLU A 420 24.07 -7.45 4.06
N PHE A 421 24.36 -7.46 5.36
CA PHE A 421 25.40 -8.34 5.91
C PHE A 421 24.94 -9.81 5.98
N GLN A 422 23.66 -10.06 6.24
CA GLN A 422 23.15 -11.43 6.21
C GLN A 422 23.21 -12.01 4.79
N HIS A 423 22.93 -11.20 3.76
CA HIS A 423 23.10 -11.61 2.36
C HIS A 423 24.50 -12.15 2.06
N GLN A 424 25.55 -11.51 2.58
CA GLN A 424 26.92 -11.87 2.24
C GLN A 424 27.55 -12.92 3.17
N PHE A 425 27.05 -13.09 4.40
CA PHE A 425 27.77 -13.89 5.40
C PHE A 425 26.98 -15.06 6.02
N LEU A 426 25.64 -15.08 5.94
CA LEU A 426 24.82 -15.98 6.75
C LEU A 426 25.10 -17.48 6.50
N GLY A 427 25.25 -17.87 5.25
CA GLY A 427 25.57 -19.24 4.83
C GLY A 427 26.97 -19.67 5.22
N LEU A 428 27.94 -18.73 5.18
CA LEU A 428 29.32 -18.98 5.55
C LEU A 428 29.49 -19.27 7.05
N VAL A 429 28.55 -18.82 7.88
CA VAL A 429 28.56 -19.06 9.34
C VAL A 429 27.55 -20.12 9.80
N SER A 430 26.79 -20.71 8.87
CA SER A 430 25.74 -21.69 9.18
C SER A 430 26.22 -23.13 8.89
N PRO A 431 26.50 -23.97 9.90
CA PRO A 431 27.16 -25.26 9.68
C PRO A 431 26.24 -26.35 9.13
N LYS A 432 24.92 -26.15 9.15
CA LYS A 432 23.92 -27.16 8.81
C LYS A 432 22.89 -26.64 7.83
N LEU A 433 22.48 -27.51 6.92
CA LEU A 433 21.35 -27.31 6.02
C LEU A 433 20.01 -27.66 6.71
N PRO A 434 18.86 -27.23 6.16
CA PRO A 434 17.54 -27.56 6.68
C PRO A 434 17.27 -29.05 6.92
N ASN A 435 17.83 -29.94 6.10
CA ASN A 435 17.70 -31.39 6.22
C ASN A 435 18.67 -32.01 7.24
N GLY A 436 19.51 -31.20 7.90
CA GLY A 436 20.50 -31.63 8.88
C GLY A 436 21.87 -32.01 8.31
N ALA A 437 22.05 -32.00 6.98
CA ALA A 437 23.34 -32.23 6.35
C ALA A 437 24.34 -31.10 6.65
N ALA A 438 25.63 -31.38 6.48
CA ALA A 438 26.67 -30.35 6.58
C ALA A 438 26.50 -29.34 5.45
N ASN A 439 26.65 -28.05 5.74
CA ASN A 439 26.64 -27.01 4.73
C ASN A 439 28.02 -26.92 4.03
N PRO A 440 28.12 -27.18 2.71
CA PRO A 440 29.38 -27.04 1.98
C PRO A 440 29.99 -25.63 2.09
N ALA A 441 29.15 -24.59 2.06
CA ALA A 441 29.56 -23.19 2.12
C ALA A 441 30.09 -22.73 3.48
N TYR A 442 29.88 -23.51 4.54
CA TYR A 442 30.32 -23.12 5.88
C TYR A 442 31.84 -22.92 5.91
N ASP A 443 32.32 -21.69 6.18
CA ASP A 443 33.74 -21.31 6.17
C ASP A 443 34.44 -21.48 4.80
N ASP A 444 33.70 -21.46 3.69
CA ASP A 444 34.22 -21.68 2.33
C ASP A 444 33.50 -20.77 1.32
N VAL A 445 34.05 -19.56 1.13
CA VAL A 445 33.46 -18.52 0.27
C VAL A 445 33.58 -18.85 -1.23
N ASP A 446 34.57 -19.64 -1.61
CA ASP A 446 34.82 -20.02 -3.00
C ASP A 446 34.07 -21.29 -3.41
N LEU A 447 33.41 -21.96 -2.47
CA LEU A 447 32.68 -23.21 -2.66
C LEU A 447 33.54 -24.30 -3.32
N ASN A 448 34.82 -24.35 -2.95
CA ASN A 448 35.82 -25.22 -3.59
C ASN A 448 36.32 -26.36 -2.66
N GLY A 449 35.76 -26.47 -1.46
CA GLY A 449 36.11 -27.45 -0.45
C GLY A 449 37.23 -27.01 0.50
N VAL A 450 37.83 -25.83 0.32
CA VAL A 450 38.93 -25.31 1.14
C VAL A 450 38.40 -24.28 2.12
N LYS A 451 38.58 -24.54 3.42
CA LYS A 451 38.15 -23.61 4.46
C LYS A 451 39.09 -22.40 4.58
N ASP A 452 38.51 -21.21 4.70
CA ASP A 452 39.26 -19.95 4.81
C ASP A 452 39.48 -19.47 6.26
N GLY A 453 38.82 -20.09 7.26
CA GLY A 453 39.03 -19.83 8.68
C GLY A 453 38.46 -18.50 9.18
N ARG A 454 37.49 -17.91 8.46
CA ARG A 454 36.95 -16.57 8.72
C ARG A 454 35.58 -16.56 9.41
N VAL A 455 35.02 -17.70 9.80
CA VAL A 455 33.71 -17.78 10.51
C VAL A 455 33.59 -16.76 11.65
N ALA A 456 34.60 -16.63 12.51
CA ALA A 456 34.53 -15.70 13.65
C ALA A 456 34.45 -14.23 13.24
N ALA A 457 35.14 -13.84 12.16
CA ALA A 457 35.07 -12.49 11.61
C ALA A 457 33.67 -12.22 11.03
N ARG A 458 33.14 -13.16 10.25
CA ARG A 458 31.82 -13.07 9.60
C ARG A 458 30.66 -13.08 10.60
N GLU A 459 30.74 -13.89 11.66
CA GLU A 459 29.80 -13.80 12.79
C GLU A 459 29.90 -12.42 13.47
N GLY A 460 31.10 -11.88 13.61
CA GLY A 460 31.35 -10.52 14.09
C GLY A 460 30.69 -9.46 13.22
N PHE A 461 30.80 -9.55 11.89
CA PHE A 461 30.17 -8.61 10.96
C PHE A 461 28.65 -8.60 11.11
N ILE A 462 28.00 -9.77 11.06
CA ILE A 462 26.55 -9.88 11.26
C ILE A 462 26.15 -9.32 12.64
N GLN A 463 26.93 -9.59 13.69
CA GLN A 463 26.69 -9.03 15.02
C GLN A 463 26.76 -7.50 15.01
N THR A 464 27.78 -6.89 14.40
CA THR A 464 27.93 -5.43 14.34
C THR A 464 26.75 -4.74 13.65
N ALA A 465 26.15 -5.34 12.61
CA ALA A 465 24.95 -4.77 11.99
C ALA A 465 23.75 -4.69 12.97
N TYR A 466 23.60 -5.68 13.85
CA TYR A 466 22.56 -5.64 14.88
C TYR A 466 22.88 -4.62 15.97
N GLU A 467 24.15 -4.46 16.33
CA GLU A 467 24.62 -3.42 17.26
C GLU A 467 24.36 -2.01 16.69
N GLU A 468 24.68 -1.77 15.41
CA GLU A 468 24.40 -0.51 14.72
C GLU A 468 22.88 -0.20 14.72
N ALA A 469 22.03 -1.21 14.45
CA ALA A 469 20.59 -1.03 14.50
C ALA A 469 20.09 -0.68 15.92
N ASP A 470 20.65 -1.28 16.98
CA ASP A 470 20.32 -0.93 18.37
C ASP A 470 20.78 0.49 18.73
N GLU A 471 21.95 0.91 18.25
CA GLU A 471 22.49 2.27 18.45
C GLU A 471 21.62 3.33 17.78
N VAL A 472 21.26 3.15 16.50
CA VAL A 472 20.40 4.10 15.78
C VAL A 472 18.99 4.15 16.38
N LEU A 473 18.44 2.99 16.78
CA LEU A 473 17.19 2.92 17.53
C LEU A 473 17.29 3.70 18.85
N THR A 474 18.37 3.55 19.59
CA THR A 474 18.62 4.28 20.85
C THR A 474 18.62 5.77 20.58
N ARG A 475 19.37 6.23 19.56
CA ARG A 475 19.43 7.64 19.20
C ARG A 475 18.07 8.21 18.78
N ALA A 476 17.31 7.48 17.96
CA ALA A 476 15.98 7.89 17.54
C ALA A 476 15.02 8.06 18.73
N ARG A 477 15.10 7.19 19.75
CA ARG A 477 14.30 7.32 20.97
C ARG A 477 14.71 8.53 21.80
N GLU A 478 16.00 8.70 22.07
CA GLU A 478 16.53 9.83 22.84
C GLU A 478 16.11 11.18 22.24
N LEU A 479 16.11 11.29 20.91
CA LEU A 479 15.69 12.50 20.20
C LEU A 479 14.18 12.78 20.36
N MET A 480 13.36 11.73 20.46
CA MET A 480 11.91 11.84 20.56
C MET A 480 11.39 12.04 22.00
N GLY A 481 12.24 11.85 23.01
CA GLY A 481 11.94 12.11 24.42
C GLY A 481 12.43 10.99 25.36
N ASP A 482 12.09 11.11 26.65
CA ASP A 482 12.63 10.21 27.69
C ASP A 482 12.16 8.74 27.55
N ASP A 483 10.90 8.49 27.18
CA ASP A 483 10.36 7.13 27.02
C ASP A 483 9.22 7.03 25.97
N PRO A 484 9.48 7.40 24.70
CA PRO A 484 8.46 7.38 23.66
C PRO A 484 7.94 5.96 23.42
N THR A 485 6.66 5.84 23.06
CA THR A 485 6.10 4.58 22.58
C THR A 485 6.89 4.12 21.36
N THR A 486 7.52 2.95 21.44
CA THR A 486 8.46 2.49 20.42
C THR A 486 8.03 1.15 19.89
N PHE A 487 7.88 1.05 18.56
CA PHE A 487 7.81 -0.22 17.83
C PHE A 487 9.14 -0.46 17.13
N VAL A 488 9.66 -1.66 17.27
CA VAL A 488 10.82 -2.18 16.55
C VAL A 488 10.32 -3.34 15.70
N ALA A 489 10.46 -3.24 14.39
CA ALA A 489 10.03 -4.30 13.49
C ALA A 489 11.11 -4.67 12.47
N SER A 490 10.84 -5.73 11.73
CA SER A 490 11.44 -5.99 10.44
C SER A 490 10.36 -6.43 9.48
N ASP A 491 10.63 -6.28 8.21
CA ASP A 491 9.74 -6.57 7.10
C ASP A 491 9.85 -8.05 6.66
N HIS A 492 10.98 -8.72 6.88
CA HIS A 492 11.13 -10.17 6.69
C HIS A 492 12.20 -10.81 7.57
N GLY A 493 12.26 -12.15 7.54
CA GLY A 493 13.35 -12.94 8.10
C GLY A 493 14.38 -13.38 7.05
N PHE A 494 15.27 -14.31 7.42
CA PHE A 494 16.41 -14.75 6.61
C PHE A 494 16.70 -16.26 6.72
N ALA A 495 17.32 -16.81 5.68
CA ALA A 495 17.83 -18.17 5.63
C ALA A 495 19.22 -18.23 4.97
N PRO A 496 20.13 -19.12 5.44
CA PRO A 496 21.37 -19.39 4.74
C PRO A 496 21.12 -20.12 3.42
N GLN A 497 21.92 -19.79 2.41
CA GLN A 497 21.87 -20.40 1.08
C GLN A 497 23.25 -20.30 0.41
N PHE A 498 23.43 -20.97 -0.73
CA PHE A 498 24.64 -20.82 -1.58
C PHE A 498 24.41 -21.34 -3.01
N LEU A 499 23.16 -21.59 -3.42
CA LEU A 499 22.81 -22.14 -4.74
C LEU A 499 21.74 -21.30 -5.42
N ALA A 500 21.98 -20.97 -6.69
CA ALA A 500 21.08 -20.21 -7.54
C ALA A 500 20.33 -21.15 -8.50
N ILE A 501 19.04 -20.91 -8.73
CA ILE A 501 18.20 -21.57 -9.74
C ILE A 501 17.99 -20.58 -10.89
N ASP A 502 18.18 -21.03 -12.13
CA ASP A 502 17.77 -20.24 -13.30
C ASP A 502 16.24 -20.21 -13.35
N ALA A 503 15.67 -19.08 -12.92
CA ALA A 503 14.23 -18.92 -12.85
C ALA A 503 13.55 -19.07 -14.22
N SER A 504 14.25 -18.84 -15.33
CA SER A 504 13.68 -18.74 -16.68
C SER A 504 13.93 -19.97 -17.55
N LYS A 505 14.99 -20.74 -17.27
CA LYS A 505 15.33 -21.96 -18.00
C LYS A 505 14.18 -22.98 -18.07
N PRO A 506 13.40 -23.25 -17.01
CA PRO A 506 12.24 -24.13 -17.12
C PRO A 506 11.23 -23.67 -18.19
N LEU A 507 11.05 -22.35 -18.37
CA LEU A 507 10.16 -21.80 -19.39
C LEU A 507 10.73 -21.98 -20.81
N VAL A 508 12.05 -21.98 -20.96
CA VAL A 508 12.74 -22.31 -22.23
C VAL A 508 12.52 -23.78 -22.58
N ASP A 509 12.73 -24.67 -21.61
CA ASP A 509 12.57 -26.11 -21.79
C ASP A 509 11.11 -26.48 -22.14
N MET A 510 10.14 -25.65 -21.70
CA MET A 510 8.72 -25.74 -22.08
C MET A 510 8.38 -25.12 -23.45
N GLY A 511 9.31 -24.41 -24.09
CA GLY A 511 9.05 -23.67 -25.34
C GLY A 511 8.19 -22.42 -25.16
N LEU A 512 8.17 -21.82 -23.96
CA LEU A 512 7.52 -20.55 -23.67
C LEU A 512 8.47 -19.35 -23.83
N LEU A 513 9.77 -19.61 -23.80
CA LEU A 513 10.87 -18.70 -24.14
C LEU A 513 11.82 -19.38 -25.13
N SER A 514 12.49 -18.59 -25.97
CA SER A 514 13.52 -19.10 -26.90
C SER A 514 14.90 -19.22 -26.25
N LYS A 515 15.15 -18.44 -25.20
CA LYS A 515 16.40 -18.45 -24.42
C LYS A 515 16.16 -17.94 -22.99
N PRO A 516 17.05 -18.28 -22.03
CA PRO A 516 16.94 -17.78 -20.67
C PRO A 516 16.99 -16.25 -20.60
N GLN A 517 16.32 -15.68 -19.60
CA GLN A 517 16.37 -14.25 -19.32
C GLN A 517 17.77 -13.88 -18.80
N THR A 518 18.34 -12.81 -19.36
CA THR A 518 19.61 -12.24 -18.89
C THR A 518 19.39 -11.11 -17.88
N SER A 519 18.14 -10.85 -17.49
CA SER A 519 17.78 -9.80 -16.54
C SER A 519 16.44 -10.12 -15.87
N ASN A 520 16.31 -9.73 -14.60
CA ASN A 520 15.09 -9.90 -13.83
C ASN A 520 13.89 -9.22 -14.51
N CYS A 521 12.80 -9.97 -14.65
CA CYS A 521 11.50 -9.51 -15.16
C CYS A 521 11.50 -8.98 -16.60
N ARG A 522 12.56 -9.26 -17.38
CA ARG A 522 12.73 -8.83 -18.76
C ARG A 522 13.11 -10.01 -19.66
N PRO A 523 12.40 -10.21 -20.78
CA PRO A 523 12.87 -11.12 -21.82
C PRO A 523 14.27 -10.74 -22.31
N ALA A 524 15.09 -11.75 -22.65
CA ALA A 524 16.43 -11.52 -23.15
C ALA A 524 16.45 -10.81 -24.53
N SER A 525 17.56 -10.16 -24.84
CA SER A 525 17.76 -9.56 -26.16
C SER A 525 17.67 -10.61 -27.28
N GLY A 526 16.91 -10.29 -28.33
CA GLY A 526 16.65 -11.20 -29.45
C GLY A 526 15.83 -12.44 -29.08
N GLU A 527 15.01 -12.38 -28.02
CA GLU A 527 13.96 -13.37 -27.72
C GLU A 527 12.92 -13.41 -28.84
N THR A 528 12.49 -14.61 -29.26
CA THR A 528 11.60 -14.80 -30.43
C THR A 528 10.25 -15.49 -30.11
N ILE A 529 10.04 -15.97 -28.88
CA ILE A 529 8.80 -16.60 -28.42
C ILE A 529 8.07 -15.67 -27.44
N GLY A 530 8.61 -15.39 -26.25
CA GLY A 530 8.05 -14.43 -25.29
C GLY A 530 6.60 -14.71 -24.83
N LYS A 531 6.20 -15.98 -24.69
CA LYS A 531 4.85 -16.35 -24.19
C LYS A 531 4.73 -16.24 -22.68
N ALA A 532 5.84 -16.32 -21.98
CA ALA A 532 5.93 -16.12 -20.55
C ALA A 532 7.22 -15.38 -20.20
N LYS A 533 7.27 -14.82 -19.00
CA LYS A 533 8.49 -14.30 -18.38
C LYS A 533 8.40 -14.50 -16.87
N VAL A 534 9.55 -14.39 -16.20
CA VAL A 534 9.65 -14.55 -14.76
C VAL A 534 10.29 -13.30 -14.14
N CYS A 535 9.71 -12.88 -13.01
CA CYS A 535 10.20 -11.81 -12.16
C CYS A 535 10.49 -12.43 -10.78
N TRP A 536 11.70 -12.29 -10.28
CA TRP A 536 12.15 -12.98 -9.07
C TRP A 536 12.67 -12.01 -8.02
N ALA A 537 12.68 -12.46 -6.77
CA ALA A 537 13.32 -11.80 -5.64
C ALA A 537 13.56 -12.84 -4.54
N GLY A 538 14.82 -13.08 -4.24
CA GLY A 538 15.30 -14.09 -3.31
C GLY A 538 14.77 -15.48 -3.58
N GLY A 539 14.09 -16.06 -2.61
CA GLY A 539 13.44 -17.36 -2.72
C GLY A 539 12.16 -17.38 -3.56
N ALA A 540 11.66 -16.26 -4.06
CA ALA A 540 10.38 -16.19 -4.78
C ALA A 540 10.55 -15.87 -6.27
N ALA A 541 9.83 -16.62 -7.12
CA ALA A 541 9.71 -16.37 -8.55
C ALA A 541 8.22 -16.24 -8.95
N GLN A 542 7.88 -15.17 -9.66
CA GLN A 542 6.55 -14.93 -10.21
C GLN A 542 6.60 -15.02 -11.73
N ILE A 543 5.83 -15.94 -12.28
CA ILE A 543 5.75 -16.22 -13.71
C ILE A 543 4.50 -15.54 -14.27
N TYR A 544 4.67 -14.73 -15.31
CA TYR A 544 3.60 -14.01 -16.00
C TYR A 544 3.46 -14.56 -17.41
N LEU A 545 2.21 -14.80 -17.83
CA LEU A 545 1.90 -15.11 -19.23
C LEU A 545 1.72 -13.82 -20.03
N ASN A 546 2.14 -13.84 -21.30
CA ASN A 546 1.70 -12.86 -22.29
C ASN A 546 0.36 -13.33 -22.85
N LEU A 547 -0.75 -12.84 -22.31
CA LEU A 547 -2.07 -13.44 -22.52
C LEU A 547 -2.91 -12.62 -23.53
N ALA A 548 -3.38 -13.27 -24.58
CA ALA A 548 -4.26 -12.64 -25.58
C ALA A 548 -5.57 -12.15 -24.92
N GLY A 549 -5.93 -10.89 -25.18
CA GLY A 549 -7.12 -10.25 -24.61
C GLY A 549 -6.92 -9.63 -23.22
N ARG A 550 -5.80 -9.90 -22.54
CA ARG A 550 -5.38 -9.22 -21.30
C ARG A 550 -4.23 -8.26 -21.56
N ASP A 551 -3.20 -8.74 -22.25
CA ASP A 551 -1.95 -8.02 -22.46
C ASP A 551 -1.88 -7.48 -23.91
N PRO A 552 -1.31 -6.28 -24.12
CA PRO A 552 -1.20 -5.69 -25.44
C PRO A 552 -0.23 -6.48 -26.33
N ALA A 553 -0.64 -6.79 -27.56
CA ALA A 553 0.24 -7.40 -28.56
C ALA A 553 1.35 -6.39 -28.95
N GLY A 554 2.60 -6.85 -28.99
CA GLY A 554 3.73 -5.99 -29.31
C GLY A 554 5.09 -6.62 -29.00
N GLY A 555 6.17 -5.94 -29.39
CA GLY A 555 7.54 -6.37 -29.08
C GLY A 555 8.02 -7.63 -29.83
N GLY A 556 7.25 -8.15 -30.80
CA GLY A 556 7.57 -9.39 -31.51
C GLY A 556 7.27 -10.67 -30.72
N PHE A 557 6.64 -10.56 -29.56
CA PHE A 557 6.31 -11.69 -28.69
C PHE A 557 5.00 -12.37 -29.10
N GLN A 558 4.94 -13.69 -28.93
CA GLN A 558 3.75 -14.51 -29.12
C GLN A 558 2.91 -14.51 -27.85
N GLN A 559 1.58 -14.50 -28.02
CA GLN A 559 0.66 -14.56 -26.89
C GLN A 559 0.13 -15.98 -26.68
N VAL A 560 -0.10 -16.35 -25.42
CA VAL A 560 -0.90 -17.51 -25.04
C VAL A 560 -2.37 -17.20 -25.36
N PRO A 561 -3.09 -18.04 -26.12
CA PRO A 561 -4.53 -17.86 -26.33
C PRO A 561 -5.30 -17.91 -25.01
N ALA A 562 -6.33 -17.07 -24.86
CA ALA A 562 -7.12 -16.99 -23.62
C ALA A 562 -7.67 -18.35 -23.15
N ASN A 563 -8.13 -19.19 -24.07
CA ASN A 563 -8.66 -20.53 -23.79
C ASN A 563 -7.59 -21.57 -23.41
N GLN A 564 -6.30 -21.27 -23.55
CA GLN A 564 -5.19 -22.15 -23.16
C GLN A 564 -4.54 -21.72 -21.83
N ALA A 565 -4.87 -20.54 -21.30
CA ALA A 565 -4.22 -19.96 -20.13
C ALA A 565 -4.19 -20.90 -18.93
N ALA A 566 -5.34 -21.47 -18.55
CA ALA A 566 -5.44 -22.37 -17.39
C ALA A 566 -4.58 -23.63 -17.55
N ALA A 567 -4.54 -24.22 -18.76
CA ALA A 567 -3.71 -25.38 -19.04
C ALA A 567 -2.21 -25.03 -18.98
N THR A 568 -1.81 -23.88 -19.54
CA THR A 568 -0.43 -23.40 -19.46
C THR A 568 0.00 -23.11 -18.02
N VAL A 569 -0.86 -22.47 -17.21
CA VAL A 569 -0.63 -22.24 -15.77
C VAL A 569 -0.41 -23.56 -15.03
N ALA A 570 -1.27 -24.56 -15.27
CA ALA A 570 -1.14 -25.87 -14.65
C ALA A 570 0.16 -26.59 -15.04
N GLN A 571 0.57 -26.48 -16.31
CA GLN A 571 1.84 -27.04 -16.80
C GLN A 571 3.05 -26.36 -16.15
N ILE A 572 3.07 -25.02 -16.09
CA ILE A 572 4.16 -24.27 -15.43
C ILE A 572 4.24 -24.67 -13.96
N LYS A 573 3.10 -24.69 -13.25
CA LYS A 573 3.07 -25.10 -11.84
C LYS A 573 3.67 -26.49 -11.65
N ALA A 574 3.27 -27.47 -12.45
CA ALA A 574 3.81 -28.84 -12.37
C ALA A 574 5.31 -28.91 -12.65
N VAL A 575 5.80 -28.16 -13.66
CA VAL A 575 7.23 -28.12 -14.01
C VAL A 575 8.07 -27.55 -12.87
N TYR A 576 7.67 -26.40 -12.30
CA TYR A 576 8.41 -25.82 -11.17
C TYR A 576 8.36 -26.73 -9.94
N GLN A 577 7.19 -27.30 -9.60
CA GLN A 577 7.07 -28.25 -8.48
C GLN A 577 7.97 -29.49 -8.65
N GLY A 578 8.24 -29.90 -9.88
CA GLY A 578 9.02 -31.09 -10.22
C GLY A 578 10.51 -30.84 -10.49
N LEU A 579 11.03 -29.62 -10.26
CA LEU A 579 12.46 -29.34 -10.47
C LEU A 579 13.32 -30.16 -9.51
N THR A 580 14.39 -30.74 -10.05
CA THR A 580 15.37 -31.55 -9.31
C THR A 580 16.78 -31.11 -9.65
N ASP A 581 17.66 -31.11 -8.65
CA ASP A 581 19.06 -30.75 -8.80
C ASP A 581 19.90 -32.02 -9.03
N PRO A 582 20.53 -32.17 -10.21
CA PRO A 582 21.33 -33.35 -10.53
C PRO A 582 22.78 -33.28 -10.04
N ASN A 583 23.20 -32.17 -9.40
CA ASN A 583 24.59 -31.93 -9.06
C ASN A 583 24.99 -32.60 -7.73
N ASP A 584 26.28 -33.00 -7.65
CA ASP A 584 26.96 -33.50 -6.46
C ASP A 584 27.74 -32.35 -5.82
N TRP A 585 27.16 -31.75 -4.80
CA TRP A 585 27.74 -30.57 -4.13
C TRP A 585 28.69 -30.95 -3.00
N THR A 586 28.61 -32.17 -2.47
CA THR A 586 29.50 -32.66 -1.41
C THR A 586 30.73 -33.39 -1.94
N GLY A 587 30.75 -33.74 -3.23
CA GLY A 587 31.83 -34.46 -3.88
C GLY A 587 31.88 -35.95 -3.51
N ASP A 588 30.77 -36.52 -3.05
CA ASP A 588 30.68 -37.92 -2.59
C ASP A 588 30.35 -38.93 -3.71
N GLY A 589 30.17 -38.43 -4.93
CA GLY A 589 29.83 -39.18 -6.13
C GLY A 589 28.33 -39.35 -6.37
N ARG A 590 27.46 -38.66 -5.63
CA ARG A 590 25.99 -38.74 -5.76
C ARG A 590 25.35 -37.36 -5.80
N ALA A 591 24.28 -37.25 -6.59
CA ALA A 591 23.44 -36.05 -6.54
C ALA A 591 22.73 -35.95 -5.19
N GLU A 592 22.65 -34.74 -4.65
CA GLU A 592 22.20 -34.53 -3.27
C GLU A 592 20.69 -34.78 -3.06
N GLY A 593 19.90 -34.60 -4.12
CA GLY A 593 18.44 -34.76 -4.04
C GLY A 593 17.77 -33.81 -3.04
N TRP A 594 18.40 -32.67 -2.74
CA TRP A 594 17.81 -31.66 -1.86
C TRP A 594 16.53 -31.06 -2.47
N LYS A 595 15.59 -30.66 -1.60
CA LYS A 595 14.34 -30.04 -2.03
C LYS A 595 14.64 -28.68 -2.64
N MET A 596 14.45 -28.51 -3.95
CA MET A 596 14.68 -27.24 -4.63
C MET A 596 13.53 -26.25 -4.43
N ILE A 597 12.30 -26.69 -4.67
CA ILE A 597 11.09 -25.86 -4.66
C ILE A 597 10.23 -26.29 -3.47
N ASP A 598 9.91 -25.35 -2.58
CA ASP A 598 9.09 -25.63 -1.41
C ASP A 598 7.63 -25.88 -1.81
N ARG A 599 7.02 -24.85 -2.39
CA ARG A 599 5.61 -24.79 -2.78
C ARG A 599 5.44 -23.90 -4.01
N VAL A 600 4.42 -24.19 -4.81
CA VAL A 600 4.04 -23.40 -5.99
C VAL A 600 2.54 -23.16 -5.97
N PHE A 601 2.15 -21.92 -6.18
CA PHE A 601 0.78 -21.43 -6.13
C PHE A 601 0.39 -20.85 -7.48
N THR A 602 -0.84 -21.08 -7.92
CA THR A 602 -1.49 -20.22 -8.91
C THR A 602 -1.82 -18.88 -8.27
N LYS A 603 -2.08 -17.86 -9.09
CA LYS A 603 -2.54 -16.55 -8.59
C LYS A 603 -3.72 -16.64 -7.61
N ALA A 604 -4.67 -17.53 -7.86
CA ALA A 604 -5.83 -17.73 -6.99
C ALA A 604 -5.47 -18.40 -5.66
N GLU A 605 -4.59 -19.41 -5.68
CA GLU A 605 -4.11 -20.06 -4.46
C GLU A 605 -3.23 -19.14 -3.62
N ALA A 606 -2.59 -18.14 -4.24
CA ALA A 606 -1.76 -17.14 -3.58
C ALA A 606 -2.53 -16.20 -2.62
N ARG A 607 -3.86 -16.32 -2.53
CA ARG A 607 -4.70 -15.65 -1.51
C ARG A 607 -4.51 -16.25 -0.11
N TYR A 608 -4.16 -17.54 -0.03
CA TYR A 608 -4.08 -18.29 1.22
C TYR A 608 -2.71 -18.93 1.41
N ILE A 609 -1.63 -18.16 1.23
CA ILE A 609 -0.30 -18.68 1.47
C ILE A 609 -0.12 -18.91 2.98
N PRO A 610 0.34 -20.08 3.42
CA PRO A 610 0.56 -20.35 4.85
C PRO A 610 1.54 -19.36 5.49
N ASN A 611 1.16 -18.83 6.66
CA ASN A 611 1.95 -17.87 7.43
C ASN A 611 1.93 -18.21 8.92
N GLY A 612 2.22 -19.47 9.25
CA GLY A 612 2.19 -20.01 10.60
C GLY A 612 0.91 -20.79 10.94
N PRO A 613 0.84 -21.37 12.16
CA PRO A 613 -0.28 -22.21 12.56
C PRO A 613 -1.61 -21.46 12.51
N GLY A 614 -2.49 -21.95 11.64
CA GLY A 614 -3.83 -21.41 11.45
C GLY A 614 -3.81 -19.96 10.99
N THR A 615 -2.85 -19.54 10.16
CA THR A 615 -2.80 -18.18 9.60
C THR A 615 -2.33 -18.24 8.16
N THR A 616 -2.84 -17.32 7.34
CA THR A 616 -2.48 -17.18 5.92
C THR A 616 -2.22 -15.72 5.55
N VAL A 617 -1.61 -15.49 4.40
CA VAL A 617 -1.40 -14.17 3.80
C VAL A 617 -1.91 -14.13 2.38
N ASP A 618 -2.39 -12.94 2.00
CA ASP A 618 -2.99 -12.67 0.69
C ASP A 618 -2.04 -11.86 -0.19
N MET A 619 -1.44 -12.52 -1.18
CA MET A 619 -0.67 -11.83 -2.22
C MET A 619 -1.42 -11.79 -3.56
N ALA A 620 -2.72 -12.09 -3.61
CA ALA A 620 -3.47 -12.23 -4.87
C ALA A 620 -3.99 -10.88 -5.39
N HIS A 621 -3.13 -10.17 -6.13
CA HIS A 621 -3.49 -8.97 -6.88
C HIS A 621 -3.96 -9.32 -8.31
N PRO A 622 -5.07 -8.76 -8.82
CA PRO A 622 -5.58 -9.07 -10.17
C PRO A 622 -4.54 -8.92 -11.29
N THR A 623 -3.76 -7.85 -11.24
CA THR A 623 -2.80 -7.45 -12.28
C THR A 623 -1.33 -7.58 -11.90
N ARG A 624 -0.98 -7.69 -10.61
CA ARG A 624 0.42 -7.52 -10.16
C ARG A 624 1.05 -8.80 -9.63
N THR A 625 0.23 -9.80 -9.31
CA THR A 625 0.71 -11.14 -8.96
C THR A 625 0.92 -11.95 -10.22
N GLY A 626 2.00 -12.74 -10.26
CA GLY A 626 2.24 -13.72 -11.31
C GLY A 626 1.06 -14.68 -11.49
N ASP A 627 0.90 -15.21 -12.70
CA ASP A 627 -0.07 -16.27 -12.97
C ASP A 627 0.31 -17.56 -12.21
N VAL A 628 1.61 -17.77 -11.99
CA VAL A 628 2.20 -18.77 -11.09
C VAL A 628 3.23 -18.10 -10.17
N VAL A 629 3.25 -18.49 -8.90
CA VAL A 629 4.23 -18.07 -7.89
C VAL A 629 4.93 -19.33 -7.37
N ALA A 630 6.25 -19.42 -7.56
CA ALA A 630 7.07 -20.52 -7.07
C ALA A 630 8.00 -20.02 -5.95
N PHE A 631 8.06 -20.77 -4.86
CA PHE A 631 9.00 -20.53 -3.77
C PHE A 631 10.06 -21.62 -3.76
N ALA A 632 11.33 -21.23 -3.83
CA ALA A 632 12.45 -22.11 -3.57
C ALA A 632 12.45 -22.59 -2.11
N PHE A 633 13.34 -23.51 -1.78
CA PHE A 633 13.63 -23.93 -0.41
C PHE A 633 15.13 -23.79 -0.15
N PRO A 634 15.59 -23.33 1.03
CA PRO A 634 17.02 -23.22 1.29
C PRO A 634 17.72 -24.59 1.12
N PRO A 635 18.91 -24.65 0.50
CA PRO A 635 19.83 -23.54 0.23
C PRO A 635 19.72 -22.93 -1.19
N TYR A 636 18.56 -23.06 -1.85
CA TYR A 636 18.35 -22.53 -3.21
C TYR A 636 17.71 -21.14 -3.21
N GLN A 637 17.98 -20.32 -4.24
CA GLN A 637 17.36 -19.01 -4.48
C GLN A 637 17.43 -18.58 -5.98
N TYR A 638 16.93 -17.40 -6.37
CA TYR A 638 16.81 -16.97 -7.78
C TYR A 638 17.61 -15.70 -8.21
N ASP A 639 18.17 -14.93 -7.28
CA ASP A 639 18.88 -13.65 -7.45
C ASP A 639 20.36 -13.73 -7.87
N ALA A 640 20.94 -14.91 -8.14
CA ALA A 640 22.32 -15.01 -8.63
C ALA A 640 22.41 -15.59 -10.05
N GLU A 641 23.54 -15.36 -10.70
CA GLU A 641 23.76 -15.77 -12.10
C GLU A 641 23.84 -17.29 -12.25
N THR A 642 23.25 -17.80 -13.33
CA THR A 642 23.21 -19.23 -13.66
C THR A 642 23.65 -19.47 -15.11
N PRO A 643 24.95 -19.26 -15.44
CA PRO A 643 25.42 -19.24 -16.82
C PRO A 643 25.32 -20.62 -17.50
N GLY A 644 24.21 -20.87 -18.18
CA GLY A 644 24.00 -22.05 -19.03
C GLY A 644 23.56 -23.33 -18.30
N THR A 645 23.23 -23.24 -17.01
CA THR A 645 22.79 -24.38 -16.18
C THR A 645 21.46 -24.10 -15.49
N LEU A 646 20.77 -25.13 -14.99
CA LEU A 646 19.57 -24.95 -14.17
C LEU A 646 19.93 -24.47 -12.75
N VAL A 647 21.06 -24.96 -12.21
CA VAL A 647 21.56 -24.61 -10.89
C VAL A 647 23.03 -24.22 -10.99
N ALA A 648 23.44 -23.18 -10.27
CA ALA A 648 24.82 -22.75 -10.15
C ALA A 648 25.16 -22.35 -8.71
N PRO A 649 26.45 -22.33 -8.32
CA PRO A 649 26.90 -21.70 -7.08
C PRO A 649 26.47 -20.23 -6.99
N SER A 650 26.19 -19.76 -5.78
CA SER A 650 25.86 -18.38 -5.49
C SER A 650 26.87 -17.80 -4.50
N HIS A 651 27.30 -16.55 -4.74
CA HIS A 651 28.09 -15.77 -3.80
C HIS A 651 27.22 -14.88 -2.89
N PHE A 652 25.90 -15.01 -2.98
CA PHE A 652 25.02 -14.68 -1.88
C PHE A 652 24.99 -15.88 -0.93
N PHE A 653 25.10 -15.62 0.36
CA PHE A 653 25.11 -16.65 1.40
C PHE A 653 23.90 -16.57 2.35
N GLY A 654 23.14 -15.48 2.31
CA GLY A 654 21.85 -15.36 2.97
C GLY A 654 20.78 -14.87 2.00
N GLN A 655 19.53 -15.26 2.24
CA GLN A 655 18.41 -14.83 1.41
C GLN A 655 17.09 -14.86 2.17
N HIS A 656 16.17 -14.00 1.73
CA HIS A 656 14.78 -13.91 2.16
C HIS A 656 13.84 -14.40 1.03
N GLY A 657 12.54 -14.12 1.10
CA GLY A 657 11.59 -14.43 0.02
C GLY A 657 11.15 -15.88 -0.07
N TYR A 658 11.41 -16.73 0.93
CA TYR A 658 10.86 -18.09 1.03
C TYR A 658 9.40 -18.07 1.53
N VAL A 659 8.72 -19.22 1.61
CA VAL A 659 7.35 -19.21 2.14
C VAL A 659 7.35 -18.71 3.61
N PRO A 660 6.46 -17.79 4.02
CA PRO A 660 6.56 -17.08 5.29
C PRO A 660 6.56 -17.96 6.55
N ASP A 661 5.98 -19.15 6.48
CA ASP A 661 5.91 -20.11 7.60
C ASP A 661 7.19 -20.97 7.76
N VAL A 662 8.19 -20.83 6.87
CA VAL A 662 9.44 -21.60 6.93
C VAL A 662 10.32 -21.14 8.10
N GLN A 663 10.50 -22.02 9.08
CA GLN A 663 11.34 -21.80 10.26
C GLN A 663 12.03 -23.10 10.69
N ILE A 664 13.37 -23.11 10.67
CA ILE A 664 14.24 -24.22 11.08
C ILE A 664 15.46 -23.62 11.79
N LEU A 665 15.28 -23.22 13.05
CA LEU A 665 16.29 -22.46 13.81
C LEU A 665 17.62 -23.22 13.97
N SER A 666 17.59 -24.55 14.04
CA SER A 666 18.80 -25.38 14.11
C SER A 666 19.67 -25.33 12.85
N ALA A 667 19.12 -24.87 11.74
CA ALA A 667 19.79 -24.63 10.47
C ALA A 667 19.88 -23.13 10.15
N ASN A 668 19.68 -22.26 11.16
CA ASN A 668 19.70 -20.80 11.02
C ASN A 668 18.66 -20.25 10.01
N VAL A 669 17.53 -20.94 9.82
CA VAL A 669 16.43 -20.50 8.94
C VAL A 669 15.29 -19.94 9.78
N ASN A 670 14.90 -18.69 9.54
CA ASN A 670 13.70 -18.11 10.13
C ASN A 670 13.12 -17.04 9.20
N MET A 671 12.00 -17.32 8.53
CA MET A 671 11.28 -16.32 7.71
C MET A 671 10.42 -15.37 8.52
N ARG A 672 10.26 -15.61 9.82
CA ARG A 672 9.59 -14.66 10.70
C ARG A 672 10.48 -13.44 10.93
N ALA A 673 9.87 -12.26 10.84
CA ALA A 673 10.55 -11.01 11.04
C ALA A 673 10.60 -10.63 12.53
N THR A 674 11.12 -9.46 12.88
CA THR A 674 11.11 -8.96 14.26
C THR A 674 9.83 -8.19 14.57
N PHE A 675 9.31 -8.34 15.80
CA PHE A 675 8.47 -7.33 16.43
C PHE A 675 8.77 -7.25 17.93
N LEU A 676 9.22 -6.09 18.37
CA LEU A 676 9.34 -5.69 19.76
C LEU A 676 8.61 -4.36 19.97
N ALA A 677 8.11 -4.11 21.17
CA ALA A 677 7.55 -2.82 21.53
C ALA A 677 7.90 -2.45 22.97
N GLY A 678 8.06 -1.16 23.26
CA GLY A 678 8.32 -0.65 24.60
C GLY A 678 7.96 0.82 24.76
N GLY A 679 8.18 1.35 25.96
CA GLY A 679 7.92 2.74 26.32
C GLY A 679 6.49 3.04 26.78
N GLU A 680 6.10 4.31 26.76
CA GLU A 680 4.80 4.75 27.25
C GLU A 680 3.65 3.97 26.58
N GLY A 681 2.68 3.53 27.38
CA GLY A 681 1.49 2.83 26.87
C GLY A 681 1.70 1.36 26.46
N ILE A 682 2.92 0.81 26.55
CA ILE A 682 3.19 -0.60 26.18
C ILE A 682 3.17 -1.53 27.40
N ALA A 683 2.57 -2.71 27.23
CA ALA A 683 2.54 -3.78 28.22
C ALA A 683 3.76 -4.72 28.08
N LYS A 684 4.04 -5.48 29.14
CA LYS A 684 5.04 -6.55 29.12
C LYS A 684 4.38 -7.87 28.74
N GLU A 685 4.40 -8.24 27.47
CA GLU A 685 3.72 -9.44 26.98
C GLU A 685 4.46 -10.12 25.82
N GLN A 686 4.22 -11.41 25.62
CA GLN A 686 4.47 -12.01 24.30
C GLN A 686 3.16 -12.11 23.55
N VAL A 687 3.12 -11.72 22.28
CA VAL A 687 1.88 -11.64 21.48
C VAL A 687 1.99 -12.39 20.16
N LYS A 688 0.88 -12.91 19.64
CA LYS A 688 0.82 -13.35 18.24
C LYS A 688 0.54 -12.11 17.37
N ALA A 689 1.57 -11.60 16.71
CA ALA A 689 1.48 -10.44 15.85
C ALA A 689 1.65 -10.84 14.38
N ARG A 690 0.87 -10.19 13.49
CA ARG A 690 1.07 -10.20 12.04
C ARG A 690 1.52 -8.81 11.61
N THR A 691 2.31 -8.71 10.55
CA THR A 691 2.78 -7.41 10.03
C THR A 691 1.64 -6.41 9.83
N ILE A 692 0.47 -6.88 9.36
CA ILE A 692 -0.71 -6.03 9.14
C ILE A 692 -1.32 -5.42 10.41
N ASP A 693 -1.03 -5.99 11.59
CA ASP A 693 -1.60 -5.54 12.87
C ASP A 693 -0.84 -4.32 13.46
N LEU A 694 0.35 -4.00 12.96
CA LEU A 694 1.22 -2.96 13.53
C LEU A 694 0.67 -1.55 13.26
N ALA A 695 0.34 -1.22 12.01
CA ALA A 695 -0.23 0.09 11.65
C ALA A 695 -1.55 0.43 12.39
N PRO A 696 -2.56 -0.44 12.47
CA PRO A 696 -3.78 -0.15 13.24
C PRO A 696 -3.50 -0.01 14.75
N THR A 697 -2.58 -0.81 15.30
CA THR A 697 -2.19 -0.67 16.71
C THR A 697 -1.52 0.67 16.99
N LEU A 698 -0.63 1.11 16.10
CA LEU A 698 0.02 2.42 16.20
C LEU A 698 -0.98 3.57 16.03
N ALA A 699 -1.95 3.44 15.12
CA ALA A 699 -3.02 4.42 14.95
C ALA A 699 -3.85 4.60 16.22
N PHE A 700 -4.20 3.50 16.90
CA PHE A 700 -4.88 3.54 18.19
C PHE A 700 -4.03 4.23 19.26
N LEU A 701 -2.76 3.87 19.39
CA LEU A 701 -1.84 4.45 20.39
C LEU A 701 -1.68 5.97 20.20
N LEU A 702 -1.63 6.43 18.96
CA LEU A 702 -1.55 7.86 18.62
C LEU A 702 -2.91 8.58 18.61
N GLY A 703 -4.03 7.86 18.80
CA GLY A 703 -5.37 8.44 18.73
C GLY A 703 -5.72 9.02 17.36
N VAL A 704 -5.23 8.40 16.28
CA VAL A 704 -5.48 8.83 14.89
C VAL A 704 -6.35 7.81 14.14
N PRO A 705 -6.93 8.18 12.99
CA PRO A 705 -7.61 7.22 12.13
C PRO A 705 -6.67 6.12 11.66
N VAL A 706 -7.19 4.91 11.58
CA VAL A 706 -6.51 3.80 10.90
C VAL A 706 -6.35 4.11 9.39
N PRO A 707 -5.30 3.61 8.71
CA PRO A 707 -5.24 3.70 7.25
C PRO A 707 -6.47 3.04 6.61
N GLN A 708 -7.09 3.71 5.63
CA GLN A 708 -8.40 3.35 5.09
C GLN A 708 -8.48 1.95 4.46
N HIS A 709 -7.35 1.31 4.15
CA HIS A 709 -7.30 -0.03 3.56
C HIS A 709 -6.88 -1.12 4.57
N SER A 710 -6.53 -0.74 5.80
CA SER A 710 -5.92 -1.62 6.81
C SER A 710 -6.75 -2.88 7.06
N GLN A 711 -6.08 -4.04 7.03
CA GLN A 711 -6.67 -5.36 7.25
C GLN A 711 -6.39 -5.92 8.64
N GLY A 712 -5.47 -5.31 9.39
CA GLY A 712 -5.09 -5.77 10.72
C GLY A 712 -6.02 -5.28 11.83
N ARG A 713 -5.89 -5.92 12.99
CA ARG A 713 -6.57 -5.52 14.24
C ARG A 713 -5.64 -4.75 15.15
N VAL A 714 -6.19 -3.95 16.05
CA VAL A 714 -5.42 -3.42 17.19
C VAL A 714 -5.02 -4.58 18.10
N LEU A 715 -3.71 -4.74 18.33
CA LEU A 715 -3.14 -5.70 19.27
C LEU A 715 -3.31 -5.20 20.70
N LEU A 716 -4.50 -5.35 21.28
CA LEU A 716 -4.74 -4.89 22.66
C LEU A 716 -3.77 -5.49 23.67
N ASP A 717 -3.29 -6.72 23.45
CA ASP A 717 -2.34 -7.38 24.34
C ASP A 717 -1.00 -6.62 24.48
N VAL A 718 -0.61 -5.80 23.50
CA VAL A 718 0.60 -4.96 23.63
C VAL A 718 0.35 -3.65 24.39
N VAL A 719 -0.92 -3.33 24.68
CA VAL A 719 -1.32 -2.05 25.27
C VAL A 719 -1.40 -2.17 26.79
N LYS A 720 -0.75 -1.24 27.49
CA LYS A 720 -0.83 -1.15 28.95
C LYS A 720 -2.26 -0.89 29.40
N GLY A 721 -2.78 -1.76 30.27
CA GLY A 721 -4.17 -1.66 30.73
C GLY A 721 -5.20 -2.18 29.73
N ALA A 722 -4.79 -3.05 28.80
CA ALA A 722 -5.65 -3.73 27.82
C ALA A 722 -6.99 -4.22 28.37
N ASN A 723 -6.99 -4.79 29.59
CA ASN A 723 -8.18 -5.33 30.27
C ASN A 723 -9.30 -4.30 30.51
N ALA A 724 -9.01 -3.00 30.38
CA ALA A 724 -10.01 -1.94 30.46
C ALA A 724 -10.81 -1.76 29.15
N TYR A 725 -10.35 -2.36 28.06
CA TYR A 725 -10.94 -2.24 26.72
C TYR A 725 -11.77 -3.47 26.37
N LYS A 726 -12.85 -3.23 25.64
CA LYS A 726 -13.63 -4.25 24.93
C LYS A 726 -13.71 -3.87 23.46
N THR A 727 -13.80 -4.86 22.57
CA THR A 727 -13.85 -4.65 21.13
C THR A 727 -15.27 -4.85 20.61
N VAL A 728 -15.74 -3.91 19.80
CA VAL A 728 -16.93 -4.07 18.96
C VAL A 728 -16.48 -4.02 17.51
N SER A 729 -16.67 -5.11 16.79
CA SER A 729 -16.31 -5.23 15.39
C SER A 729 -17.56 -5.21 14.51
N VAL A 730 -17.46 -4.57 13.35
CA VAL A 730 -18.59 -4.43 12.42
C VAL A 730 -18.14 -4.60 10.99
N VAL A 731 -18.91 -5.35 10.21
CA VAL A 731 -18.88 -5.35 8.75
C VAL A 731 -20.05 -4.47 8.28
N GLY A 732 -19.76 -3.46 7.48
CA GLY A 732 -20.75 -2.52 6.93
C GLY A 732 -20.94 -2.69 5.43
N LEU A 733 -22.18 -2.82 4.98
CA LEU A 733 -22.58 -2.86 3.58
C LEU A 733 -23.49 -1.67 3.25
N ASN A 734 -23.51 -1.26 1.98
CA ASN A 734 -24.45 -0.28 1.49
C ASN A 734 -24.79 -0.58 0.02
N ASP A 735 -25.98 -0.19 -0.41
CA ASP A 735 -26.37 -0.16 -1.82
C ASP A 735 -26.14 -1.51 -2.54
N PHE A 736 -26.50 -2.62 -1.89
CA PHE A 736 -26.31 -3.95 -2.46
C PHE A 736 -27.13 -4.15 -3.74
N HIS A 737 -28.28 -3.48 -3.86
CA HIS A 737 -29.16 -3.47 -5.04
C HIS A 737 -29.43 -4.88 -5.60
N GLY A 738 -29.66 -5.86 -4.72
CA GLY A 738 -29.87 -7.26 -5.11
C GLY A 738 -28.81 -7.82 -6.07
N GLN A 739 -27.56 -7.35 -6.02
CA GLN A 739 -26.48 -7.79 -6.89
C GLN A 739 -25.97 -9.18 -6.46
N LEU A 740 -26.76 -10.21 -6.76
CA LEU A 740 -26.48 -11.59 -6.34
C LEU A 740 -25.23 -12.17 -7.02
N ASP A 741 -25.08 -11.90 -8.32
CA ASP A 741 -23.93 -12.33 -9.12
C ASP A 741 -22.77 -11.34 -8.99
N GLN A 742 -21.56 -11.78 -9.33
CA GLN A 742 -20.37 -10.93 -9.33
C GLN A 742 -20.52 -9.72 -10.25
N THR A 743 -19.90 -8.60 -9.87
CA THR A 743 -19.70 -7.43 -10.72
C THR A 743 -18.22 -7.27 -11.06
N THR A 744 -17.81 -6.13 -11.62
CA THR A 744 -16.41 -5.91 -12.02
C THR A 744 -15.89 -4.53 -11.65
N LEU A 745 -14.58 -4.44 -11.44
CA LEU A 745 -13.82 -3.19 -11.31
C LEU A 745 -12.57 -3.23 -12.20
N SER A 746 -12.03 -2.05 -12.52
CA SER A 746 -10.78 -1.93 -13.27
C SER A 746 -9.59 -1.79 -12.31
N PHE A 747 -8.55 -2.60 -12.52
CA PHE A 747 -7.28 -2.56 -11.81
C PHE A 747 -6.17 -2.37 -12.84
N ASP A 748 -5.40 -1.28 -12.75
CA ASP A 748 -4.35 -0.96 -13.73
C ASP A 748 -4.83 -1.02 -15.21
N GLY A 749 -6.11 -0.72 -15.47
CA GLY A 749 -6.73 -0.79 -16.81
C GLY A 749 -7.28 -2.16 -17.20
N VAL A 750 -7.13 -3.19 -16.37
CA VAL A 750 -7.65 -4.55 -16.59
C VAL A 750 -8.89 -4.79 -15.73
N THR A 751 -9.97 -5.26 -16.35
CA THR A 751 -11.20 -5.61 -15.63
C THR A 751 -11.05 -6.91 -14.85
N ALA A 752 -11.44 -6.92 -13.58
CA ALA A 752 -11.48 -8.11 -12.73
C ALA A 752 -12.81 -8.20 -11.96
N THR A 753 -13.21 -9.41 -11.61
CA THR A 753 -14.46 -9.65 -10.87
C THR A 753 -14.33 -9.27 -9.40
N VAL A 754 -15.37 -8.62 -8.89
CA VAL A 754 -15.54 -8.26 -7.47
C VAL A 754 -16.98 -8.55 -6.99
N GLY A 755 -17.17 -8.63 -5.68
CA GLY A 755 -18.49 -8.83 -5.07
C GLY A 755 -19.05 -10.23 -5.29
N GLY A 756 -20.36 -10.33 -5.52
CA GLY A 756 -21.07 -11.60 -5.63
C GLY A 756 -21.44 -12.18 -4.26
N ALA A 757 -22.71 -12.52 -4.09
CA ALA A 757 -23.29 -12.78 -2.78
C ALA A 757 -22.60 -13.92 -2.02
N ALA A 758 -22.29 -15.01 -2.71
CA ALA A 758 -21.69 -16.18 -2.11
C ALA A 758 -20.22 -15.98 -1.72
N GLN A 759 -19.49 -15.11 -2.41
CA GLN A 759 -18.11 -14.78 -2.06
C GLN A 759 -18.04 -13.74 -0.95
N LEU A 760 -18.95 -12.76 -0.94
CA LEU A 760 -19.09 -11.82 0.17
C LEU A 760 -19.35 -12.54 1.48
N ALA A 761 -20.19 -13.58 1.47
CA ALA A 761 -20.43 -14.43 2.64
C ALA A 761 -19.12 -14.97 3.24
N THR A 762 -18.26 -15.56 2.39
CA THR A 762 -16.94 -16.06 2.81
C THR A 762 -16.02 -14.94 3.32
N MET A 763 -16.03 -13.78 2.67
CA MET A 763 -15.23 -12.63 3.11
C MET A 763 -15.70 -12.06 4.44
N PHE A 764 -17.01 -12.03 4.71
CA PHE A 764 -17.54 -11.61 6.00
C PHE A 764 -17.14 -12.60 7.09
N ASP A 765 -17.16 -13.90 6.79
CA ASP A 765 -16.68 -14.94 7.70
C ASP A 765 -15.17 -14.77 7.99
N GLU A 766 -14.35 -14.41 6.98
CA GLU A 766 -12.92 -14.09 7.14
C GLU A 766 -12.66 -12.88 8.06
N GLU A 767 -13.59 -11.92 8.10
CA GLU A 767 -13.48 -10.75 8.98
C GLU A 767 -13.95 -11.05 10.41
N ILE A 768 -15.08 -11.76 10.61
CA ILE A 768 -15.77 -11.83 11.92
C ILE A 768 -16.29 -13.22 12.40
N ASP A 769 -16.12 -14.35 11.68
CA ASP A 769 -16.68 -15.65 12.12
C ASP A 769 -15.91 -16.31 13.29
N PRO A 770 -16.50 -16.46 14.50
CA PRO A 770 -15.87 -17.10 15.67
C PRO A 770 -15.34 -18.53 15.47
N SER A 771 -15.87 -19.30 14.50
CA SER A 771 -15.36 -20.65 14.18
C SER A 771 -14.00 -20.63 13.46
N LEU A 772 -13.70 -19.50 12.81
CA LEU A 772 -12.42 -19.16 12.21
C LEU A 772 -11.59 -18.27 13.16
N VAL A 773 -12.24 -17.40 13.94
CA VAL A 773 -11.65 -16.34 14.78
C VAL A 773 -11.15 -16.88 16.14
N GLY A 774 -10.42 -17.99 16.10
CA GLY A 774 -9.19 -18.01 16.88
C GLY A 774 -8.20 -17.00 16.28
N ASP A 775 -7.00 -17.46 15.95
CA ASP A 775 -5.99 -16.60 15.33
C ASP A 775 -6.17 -16.34 13.81
N ARG A 776 -7.28 -16.75 13.16
CA ARG A 776 -7.47 -16.58 11.69
C ARG A 776 -8.19 -15.30 11.27
N GLY A 777 -9.12 -14.79 12.10
CA GLY A 777 -9.96 -13.65 11.73
C GLY A 777 -9.18 -12.34 11.62
N ASN A 778 -9.58 -11.46 10.70
CA ASN A 778 -8.98 -10.13 10.59
C ASN A 778 -9.37 -9.23 11.77
N LEU A 779 -10.62 -9.32 12.26
CA LEU A 779 -11.12 -8.56 13.40
C LEU A 779 -11.45 -9.44 14.62
N PRO A 780 -11.50 -8.86 15.84
CA PRO A 780 -12.02 -9.55 17.01
C PRO A 780 -13.49 -9.98 16.85
N SER A 781 -13.84 -11.20 17.24
CA SER A 781 -15.22 -11.74 17.19
C SER A 781 -15.85 -11.88 18.58
N PRO A 782 -17.19 -12.05 18.67
CA PRO A 782 -18.19 -11.82 17.62
C PRO A 782 -18.27 -10.35 17.19
N GLY A 783 -18.73 -10.11 15.96
CA GLY A 783 -19.02 -8.79 15.41
C GLY A 783 -20.47 -8.66 14.92
N LEU A 784 -20.81 -7.51 14.34
CA LEU A 784 -22.10 -7.26 13.68
C LEU A 784 -21.93 -7.15 12.16
N VAL A 785 -22.92 -7.57 11.40
CA VAL A 785 -23.07 -7.23 9.97
C VAL A 785 -24.22 -6.23 9.84
N LEU A 786 -23.92 -5.01 9.38
CA LEU A 786 -24.88 -3.92 9.27
C LEU A 786 -24.97 -3.43 7.82
N ALA A 787 -26.15 -2.98 7.40
CA ALA A 787 -26.35 -2.39 6.08
C ALA A 787 -26.99 -0.98 6.16
N ALA A 788 -26.65 -0.12 5.21
CA ALA A 788 -27.15 1.25 5.13
C ALA A 788 -28.14 1.44 3.97
N GLY A 789 -29.12 0.54 3.83
CA GLY A 789 -30.21 0.67 2.85
C GLY A 789 -29.82 0.40 1.40
N ASP A 790 -30.82 0.46 0.51
CA ASP A 790 -30.72 0.09 -0.91
C ASP A 790 -30.17 -1.33 -1.10
N ASN A 791 -30.60 -2.23 -0.21
CA ASN A 791 -30.32 -3.65 -0.29
C ASN A 791 -31.08 -4.30 -1.46
N VAL A 792 -32.25 -3.75 -1.77
CA VAL A 792 -33.12 -4.13 -2.88
C VAL A 792 -33.34 -2.94 -3.83
N GLY A 793 -34.10 -3.17 -4.91
CA GLY A 793 -34.37 -2.15 -5.92
C GLY A 793 -33.12 -1.75 -6.70
N ALA A 794 -33.34 -1.09 -7.84
CA ALA A 794 -32.33 -0.94 -8.90
C ALA A 794 -31.63 -2.27 -9.32
N SER A 795 -32.23 -3.42 -9.02
CA SER A 795 -31.52 -4.71 -9.02
C SER A 795 -31.39 -5.36 -10.41
N PRO A 796 -30.36 -6.21 -10.60
CA PRO A 796 -30.30 -7.11 -11.74
C PRO A 796 -31.53 -8.04 -11.84
N PRO A 797 -31.82 -8.59 -13.04
CA PRO A 797 -33.06 -9.32 -13.30
C PRO A 797 -33.23 -10.60 -12.46
N ASN A 798 -32.14 -11.25 -12.03
CA ASN A 798 -32.22 -12.45 -11.17
C ASN A 798 -32.75 -12.15 -9.77
N SER A 799 -32.63 -10.90 -9.30
CA SER A 799 -33.26 -10.43 -8.08
C SER A 799 -34.61 -9.75 -8.38
N ALA A 800 -34.63 -8.77 -9.27
CA ALA A 800 -35.81 -7.90 -9.50
C ALA A 800 -37.04 -8.67 -10.03
N LEU A 801 -36.87 -9.62 -10.96
CA LEU A 801 -38.00 -10.43 -11.47
C LEU A 801 -38.61 -11.34 -10.41
N LEU A 802 -37.84 -11.64 -9.38
CA LEU A 802 -38.26 -12.40 -8.21
C LEU A 802 -38.64 -11.47 -7.04
N GLN A 803 -38.87 -10.20 -7.35
CA GLN A 803 -39.34 -9.18 -6.41
C GLN A 803 -38.34 -8.97 -5.27
N ASP A 804 -37.05 -9.10 -5.55
CA ASP A 804 -35.92 -8.98 -4.62
C ASP A 804 -35.96 -9.90 -3.39
N ARG A 805 -36.83 -10.90 -3.42
CA ARG A 805 -36.91 -11.95 -2.40
C ARG A 805 -35.57 -12.70 -2.20
N PRO A 806 -34.81 -13.05 -3.26
CA PRO A 806 -33.52 -13.70 -3.08
C PRO A 806 -32.47 -12.81 -2.40
N ALA A 807 -32.52 -11.48 -2.57
CA ALA A 807 -31.60 -10.57 -1.87
C ALA A 807 -31.81 -10.65 -0.35
N ILE A 808 -33.07 -10.63 0.11
CA ILE A 808 -33.40 -10.81 1.53
C ILE A 808 -32.99 -12.20 2.04
N ASP A 809 -33.13 -13.26 1.21
CA ASP A 809 -32.66 -14.61 1.59
C ASP A 809 -31.14 -14.66 1.75
N VAL A 810 -30.40 -14.00 0.85
CA VAL A 810 -28.94 -13.88 0.93
C VAL A 810 -28.54 -13.15 2.21
N GLU A 811 -29.19 -12.03 2.53
CA GLU A 811 -28.91 -11.25 3.74
C GLU A 811 -29.22 -12.04 5.02
N ASN A 812 -30.32 -12.80 5.03
CA ASN A 812 -30.62 -13.74 6.08
C ASN A 812 -29.52 -14.80 6.24
N ALA A 813 -29.00 -15.33 5.13
CA ALA A 813 -27.93 -16.32 5.15
C ALA A 813 -26.60 -15.72 5.61
N TRP A 814 -26.25 -14.51 5.18
CA TRP A 814 -25.09 -13.76 5.68
C TRP A 814 -25.14 -13.55 7.20
N GLY A 815 -26.33 -13.54 7.78
CA GLY A 815 -26.53 -13.18 9.19
C GLY A 815 -26.52 -11.67 9.38
N LEU A 816 -27.11 -10.91 8.45
CA LEU A 816 -27.29 -9.48 8.60
C LEU A 816 -28.02 -9.18 9.93
N ASP A 817 -27.49 -8.27 10.75
CA ASP A 817 -28.04 -7.97 12.07
C ASP A 817 -29.10 -6.86 12.00
N ALA A 818 -28.87 -5.83 11.17
CA ALA A 818 -29.83 -4.75 10.93
C ALA A 818 -29.49 -3.99 9.64
N THR A 819 -30.51 -3.34 9.07
CA THR A 819 -30.34 -2.41 7.95
C THR A 819 -31.10 -1.12 8.18
N SER A 820 -30.65 0.02 7.63
CA SER A 820 -31.55 1.16 7.42
C SER A 820 -32.48 0.88 6.24
N TYR A 821 -33.55 1.65 6.10
CA TYR A 821 -34.14 1.79 4.77
C TYR A 821 -33.14 2.54 3.88
N GLY A 822 -33.26 2.34 2.57
CA GLY A 822 -32.82 3.26 1.55
C GLY A 822 -34.00 3.64 0.65
N ASN A 823 -33.75 4.52 -0.32
CA ASN A 823 -34.81 5.02 -1.18
C ASN A 823 -35.39 3.90 -2.06
N HIS A 824 -34.56 2.95 -2.51
CA HIS A 824 -34.96 1.88 -3.43
C HIS A 824 -35.76 0.75 -2.77
N GLU A 825 -35.81 0.68 -1.43
CA GLU A 825 -36.81 -0.14 -0.73
C GLU A 825 -38.26 0.31 -1.00
N PHE A 826 -38.47 1.56 -1.44
CA PHE A 826 -39.77 2.13 -1.79
C PHE A 826 -40.11 2.08 -3.29
N ASP A 827 -39.26 1.49 -4.14
CA ASP A 827 -39.45 1.44 -5.61
C ASP A 827 -40.78 0.82 -6.05
N PHE A 828 -41.34 -0.09 -5.25
CA PHE A 828 -42.62 -0.75 -5.52
C PHE A 828 -43.68 -0.47 -4.44
N GLY A 829 -43.44 0.55 -3.61
CA GLY A 829 -44.34 1.01 -2.55
C GLY A 829 -44.31 0.17 -1.27
N VAL A 830 -44.96 0.69 -0.22
CA VAL A 830 -44.92 0.15 1.16
C VAL A 830 -45.39 -1.30 1.25
N GLN A 831 -46.33 -1.75 0.40
CA GLN A 831 -46.76 -3.16 0.45
C GLN A 831 -45.62 -4.12 0.12
N ARG A 832 -44.78 -3.81 -0.88
CA ARG A 832 -43.61 -4.65 -1.23
C ARG A 832 -42.63 -4.68 -0.08
N LEU A 833 -42.31 -3.51 0.48
CA LEU A 833 -41.45 -3.35 1.63
C LEU A 833 -41.88 -4.23 2.81
N LEU A 834 -43.17 -4.24 3.15
CA LEU A 834 -43.69 -5.06 4.25
C LEU A 834 -43.53 -6.56 4.00
N GLU A 835 -43.62 -7.01 2.74
CA GLU A 835 -43.31 -8.41 2.38
C GLU A 835 -41.83 -8.76 2.58
N HIS A 836 -40.93 -7.81 2.30
CA HIS A 836 -39.50 -7.97 2.56
C HIS A 836 -39.22 -8.02 4.06
N GLN A 837 -39.78 -7.09 4.84
CA GLN A 837 -39.66 -7.11 6.30
C GLN A 837 -40.18 -8.41 6.93
N ALA A 838 -41.31 -8.93 6.44
CA ALA A 838 -41.86 -10.19 6.93
C ALA A 838 -40.98 -11.41 6.60
N ARG A 839 -40.08 -11.29 5.61
CA ARG A 839 -39.12 -12.32 5.20
C ARG A 839 -37.76 -12.18 5.89
N ALA A 840 -37.37 -10.96 6.25
CA ALA A 840 -36.10 -10.68 6.89
C ALA A 840 -36.04 -11.22 8.32
N HIS A 841 -34.88 -11.73 8.71
CA HIS A 841 -34.56 -12.13 10.09
C HIS A 841 -33.96 -10.98 10.91
N PHE A 842 -33.90 -9.78 10.30
CA PHE A 842 -33.31 -8.57 10.84
C PHE A 842 -34.28 -7.39 10.70
N PRO A 843 -34.21 -6.37 11.59
CA PRO A 843 -35.05 -5.19 11.51
C PRO A 843 -34.54 -4.20 10.45
N PHE A 844 -35.49 -3.49 9.84
CA PHE A 844 -35.24 -2.28 9.06
C PHE A 844 -35.46 -1.06 9.96
N LEU A 845 -34.52 -0.11 9.93
CA LEU A 845 -34.43 0.96 10.90
C LEU A 845 -34.61 2.34 10.25
N ALA A 846 -35.45 3.20 10.83
CA ALA A 846 -35.52 4.63 10.51
C ALA A 846 -36.12 5.46 11.65
N THR A 847 -35.52 6.61 11.93
CA THR A 847 -36.02 7.60 12.92
C THR A 847 -36.90 8.69 12.31
N ASN A 848 -36.82 8.87 10.98
CA ASN A 848 -37.34 10.05 10.29
C ASN A 848 -38.56 9.79 9.39
N ILE A 849 -39.05 8.55 9.29
CA ILE A 849 -40.27 8.22 8.54
C ILE A 849 -41.50 8.38 9.44
N VAL A 850 -42.44 9.23 9.03
CA VAL A 850 -43.71 9.44 9.75
C VAL A 850 -44.92 9.39 8.83
N ASP A 851 -46.07 9.00 9.37
CA ASP A 851 -47.35 9.17 8.69
C ASP A 851 -47.68 10.66 8.53
N ALA A 852 -48.06 11.06 7.32
CA ALA A 852 -48.21 12.45 6.93
C ALA A 852 -49.34 13.18 7.67
N VAL A 853 -50.32 12.44 8.22
CA VAL A 853 -51.51 12.98 8.90
C VAL A 853 -51.27 13.04 10.41
N SER A 854 -50.86 11.94 11.02
CA SER A 854 -50.67 11.82 12.46
C SER A 854 -49.33 12.35 12.96
N GLY A 855 -48.32 12.42 12.08
CA GLY A 855 -46.95 12.77 12.43
C GLY A 855 -46.22 11.74 13.30
N GLN A 856 -46.81 10.56 13.49
CA GLN A 856 -46.22 9.46 14.25
C GLN A 856 -45.52 8.48 13.31
N ALA A 857 -44.51 7.76 13.84
CA ALA A 857 -43.90 6.65 13.11
C ALA A 857 -44.96 5.56 12.82
N PRO A 858 -45.05 5.05 11.58
CA PRO A 858 -45.86 3.87 11.30
C PRO A 858 -45.43 2.67 12.17
N SER A 859 -46.35 1.76 12.49
CA SER A 859 -46.07 0.63 13.38
C SER A 859 -45.03 -0.36 12.86
N TRP A 860 -44.70 -0.31 11.57
CA TRP A 860 -43.70 -1.14 10.91
C TRP A 860 -42.31 -0.48 10.84
N VAL A 861 -42.20 0.79 11.24
CA VAL A 861 -40.94 1.53 11.33
C VAL A 861 -40.40 1.40 12.75
N THR A 862 -39.17 0.91 12.88
CA THR A 862 -38.44 0.85 14.15
C THR A 862 -37.28 1.85 14.12
N PRO A 863 -37.09 2.73 15.11
CA PRO A 863 -36.02 3.73 15.06
C PRO A 863 -34.62 3.16 15.33
N SER A 864 -34.51 2.21 16.26
CA SER A 864 -33.24 1.61 16.67
C SER A 864 -33.42 0.23 17.29
N VAL A 865 -32.32 -0.50 17.41
CA VAL A 865 -32.22 -1.78 18.12
C VAL A 865 -30.94 -1.82 18.95
N VAL A 866 -30.91 -2.60 20.04
CA VAL A 866 -29.74 -2.72 20.92
C VAL A 866 -29.21 -4.15 20.88
N PHE A 867 -27.96 -4.31 20.46
CA PHE A 867 -27.23 -5.58 20.46
C PHE A 867 -26.30 -5.68 21.66
N THR A 868 -25.90 -6.90 22.01
CA THR A 868 -24.82 -7.15 22.99
C THR A 868 -23.65 -7.82 22.29
N VAL A 869 -22.55 -7.09 22.10
CA VAL A 869 -21.33 -7.54 21.41
C VAL A 869 -20.19 -7.55 22.43
N ASN A 870 -19.55 -8.69 22.68
CA ASN A 870 -18.50 -8.81 23.71
C ASN A 870 -18.88 -8.24 25.09
N GLY A 871 -20.16 -8.35 25.45
CA GLY A 871 -20.71 -7.79 26.68
C GLY A 871 -20.74 -6.26 26.73
N VAL A 872 -20.71 -5.59 25.56
CA VAL A 872 -21.00 -4.16 25.36
C VAL A 872 -22.40 -4.04 24.75
N ARG A 873 -23.23 -3.13 25.25
CA ARG A 873 -24.51 -2.82 24.62
C ARG A 873 -24.31 -1.77 23.53
N VAL A 874 -24.63 -2.13 22.29
CA VAL A 874 -24.44 -1.30 21.10
C VAL A 874 -25.82 -0.93 20.56
N GLY A 875 -26.14 0.36 20.51
CA GLY A 875 -27.36 0.87 19.89
C GLY A 875 -27.14 1.12 18.41
N VAL A 876 -27.92 0.48 17.54
CA VAL A 876 -27.91 0.74 16.10
C VAL A 876 -29.13 1.57 15.76
N ILE A 877 -28.89 2.79 15.24
CA ILE A 877 -29.93 3.78 14.89
C ILE A 877 -30.05 3.82 13.37
N GLY A 878 -31.27 3.81 12.85
CA GLY A 878 -31.50 3.96 11.41
C GLY A 878 -31.96 5.35 11.01
N SER A 879 -31.61 5.79 9.80
CA SER A 879 -32.26 6.93 9.15
C SER A 879 -32.33 6.72 7.64
N GLU A 880 -33.43 7.20 7.06
CA GLU A 880 -33.70 7.18 5.62
C GLU A 880 -33.38 8.54 5.01
N LEU A 881 -33.14 8.60 3.70
CA LEU A 881 -32.91 9.84 2.96
C LEU A 881 -34.17 10.73 2.94
N GLU A 882 -34.05 12.01 3.33
CA GLU A 882 -35.17 12.96 3.32
C GLU A 882 -35.82 13.10 1.94
N SER A 883 -34.98 13.07 0.88
CA SER A 883 -35.40 13.31 -0.49
C SER A 883 -36.02 12.09 -1.20
N THR A 884 -36.23 10.96 -0.53
CA THR A 884 -36.79 9.73 -1.10
C THR A 884 -38.07 9.94 -1.94
N PRO A 885 -39.06 10.78 -1.55
CA PRO A 885 -40.22 11.07 -2.39
C PRO A 885 -39.92 11.67 -3.77
N GLU A 886 -38.74 12.29 -3.96
CA GLU A 886 -38.27 12.81 -5.25
C GLU A 886 -37.59 11.73 -6.12
N LEU A 887 -37.17 10.61 -5.52
CA LEU A 887 -36.31 9.61 -6.16
C LEU A 887 -37.07 8.37 -6.63
N VAL A 888 -38.21 8.06 -6.00
CA VAL A 888 -39.05 6.91 -6.36
C VAL A 888 -40.28 7.33 -7.16
N SER A 889 -40.97 6.35 -7.76
CA SER A 889 -42.20 6.62 -8.53
C SER A 889 -43.26 7.33 -7.68
N ALA A 890 -43.86 8.37 -8.27
CA ALA A 890 -44.90 9.15 -7.62
C ALA A 890 -46.05 8.25 -7.12
N GLY A 891 -46.37 8.38 -5.83
CA GLY A 891 -47.41 7.60 -5.16
C GLY A 891 -46.90 6.42 -4.32
N ASN A 892 -45.68 5.94 -4.53
CA ASN A 892 -45.13 4.82 -3.76
C ASN A 892 -44.89 5.14 -2.28
N THR A 893 -44.66 6.41 -1.98
CA THR A 893 -44.50 6.97 -0.63
C THR A 893 -45.73 7.76 -0.18
N ALA A 894 -46.88 7.61 -0.86
CA ALA A 894 -48.09 8.35 -0.54
C ALA A 894 -48.52 8.12 0.92
N GLY A 895 -48.83 9.21 1.61
CA GLY A 895 -49.21 9.19 3.02
C GLY A 895 -48.03 9.18 4.00
N LEU A 896 -46.78 9.19 3.53
CA LEU A 896 -45.59 9.32 4.37
C LEU A 896 -44.94 10.69 4.23
N LYS A 897 -44.19 11.09 5.26
CA LYS A 897 -43.21 12.17 5.23
C LYS A 897 -41.88 11.64 5.75
N PHE A 898 -40.81 12.08 5.11
CA PHE A 898 -39.43 11.84 5.50
C PHE A 898 -38.93 13.16 6.07
N LEU A 899 -38.56 13.14 7.35
CA LEU A 899 -38.12 14.32 8.07
C LEU A 899 -36.59 14.44 8.00
N ASP A 900 -36.09 15.62 8.31
CA ASP A 900 -34.65 15.89 8.48
C ASP A 900 -33.99 14.87 9.43
N GLU A 901 -32.91 14.23 8.97
CA GLU A 901 -32.26 13.09 9.59
C GLU A 901 -31.56 13.47 10.90
N GLY A 902 -30.78 14.56 10.88
CA GLY A 902 -29.91 14.97 12.00
C GLY A 902 -30.66 15.14 13.33
N PRO A 903 -31.72 15.97 13.38
CA PRO A 903 -32.51 16.15 14.59
C PRO A 903 -33.20 14.87 15.09
N ARG A 904 -33.56 13.95 14.18
CA ARG A 904 -34.26 12.70 14.53
C ARG A 904 -33.30 11.65 15.08
N ILE A 905 -32.12 11.52 14.48
CA ILE A 905 -31.03 10.69 15.00
C ILE A 905 -30.60 11.19 16.38
N LYS A 906 -30.44 12.50 16.54
CA LYS A 906 -30.09 13.13 17.83
C LYS A 906 -31.08 12.75 18.92
N ALA A 907 -32.38 12.93 18.67
CA ALA A 907 -33.41 12.59 19.66
C ALA A 907 -33.39 11.11 20.06
N GLU A 908 -33.14 10.20 19.11
CA GLU A 908 -33.06 8.78 19.39
C GLU A 908 -31.77 8.39 20.13
N SER A 909 -30.65 9.02 19.78
CA SER A 909 -29.38 8.88 20.50
C SER A 909 -29.54 9.25 21.98
N GLU A 910 -30.24 10.36 22.28
CA GLU A 910 -30.52 10.81 23.64
C GLU A 910 -31.41 9.84 24.41
N ARG A 911 -32.42 9.25 23.74
CA ARG A 911 -33.28 8.21 24.33
C ARG A 911 -32.48 6.97 24.71
N LEU A 912 -31.63 6.48 23.80
CA LEU A 912 -30.74 5.35 24.04
C LEU A 912 -29.73 5.63 25.16
N ARG A 913 -29.16 6.84 25.18
CA ARG A 913 -28.26 7.32 26.24
C ARG A 913 -28.96 7.32 27.60
N ALA A 914 -30.22 7.77 27.68
CA ALA A 914 -31.02 7.73 28.90
C ALA A 914 -31.31 6.29 29.39
N LEU A 915 -31.33 5.32 28.48
CA LEU A 915 -31.40 3.89 28.80
C LEU A 915 -30.03 3.28 29.15
N GLY A 916 -28.96 4.08 29.15
CA GLY A 916 -27.57 3.68 29.42
C GLY A 916 -26.85 3.04 28.24
N VAL A 917 -27.35 3.16 27.01
CA VAL A 917 -26.69 2.66 25.79
C VAL A 917 -25.83 3.79 25.24
N ARG A 918 -24.53 3.71 25.49
CA ARG A 918 -23.58 4.79 25.18
C ARG A 918 -22.72 4.52 23.94
N VAL A 919 -22.60 3.26 23.52
CA VAL A 919 -21.94 2.93 22.25
C VAL A 919 -23.02 2.90 21.18
N GLN A 920 -22.95 3.79 20.19
CA GLN A 920 -23.99 3.92 19.17
C GLN A 920 -23.43 4.04 17.76
N ILE A 921 -24.06 3.31 16.84
CA ILE A 921 -23.73 3.28 15.42
C ILE A 921 -24.97 3.69 14.65
N VAL A 922 -24.82 4.60 13.70
CA VAL A 922 -25.88 4.98 12.77
C VAL A 922 -25.71 4.20 11.47
N VAL A 923 -26.77 3.59 10.99
CA VAL A 923 -26.90 3.16 9.58
C VAL A 923 -27.82 4.16 8.89
N ILE A 924 -27.33 4.84 7.86
CA ILE A 924 -28.07 5.93 7.19
C ILE A 924 -27.86 5.90 5.68
N HIS A 925 -28.95 6.09 4.94
CA HIS A 925 -28.91 6.13 3.49
C HIS A 925 -28.65 7.55 2.93
N GLU A 926 -27.57 8.19 3.37
CA GLU A 926 -27.10 9.50 2.88
C GLU A 926 -25.57 9.54 2.99
N GLY A 927 -24.86 10.15 2.03
CA GLY A 927 -23.42 9.97 1.88
C GLY A 927 -22.62 11.23 1.53
N THR A 928 -21.38 11.03 1.08
CA THR A 928 -20.49 12.14 0.69
C THR A 928 -20.68 12.51 -0.79
N SER A 929 -20.65 13.80 -1.12
CA SER A 929 -20.74 14.26 -2.51
C SER A 929 -19.38 14.36 -3.19
N ARG A 930 -18.30 14.60 -2.42
CA ARG A 930 -16.88 14.67 -2.85
C ARG A 930 -15.92 14.36 -1.71
N GLY A 931 -14.66 14.06 -2.06
CA GLY A 931 -13.55 13.88 -1.14
C GLY A 931 -12.78 12.59 -1.39
N GLN A 932 -11.56 12.51 -0.87
CA GLN A 932 -10.73 11.30 -0.84
C GLN A 932 -9.60 11.44 0.17
N ASN A 933 -9.17 10.35 0.79
CA ASN A 933 -7.93 10.32 1.56
C ASN A 933 -6.71 10.28 0.62
N PRO A 934 -5.53 10.72 1.07
CA PRO A 934 -4.29 10.51 0.33
C PRO A 934 -3.99 8.99 0.21
N ILE A 935 -3.55 8.57 -0.98
CA ILE A 935 -3.17 7.18 -1.27
C ILE A 935 -1.89 7.22 -2.08
N GLY A 936 -0.83 6.60 -1.58
CA GLY A 936 0.45 6.62 -2.26
C GLY A 936 0.89 8.06 -2.56
N ASN A 937 1.18 8.35 -3.83
CA ASN A 937 1.52 9.69 -4.30
C ASN A 937 0.30 10.61 -4.59
N ALA A 938 -0.93 10.07 -4.61
CA ALA A 938 -2.13 10.86 -4.85
C ALA A 938 -2.51 11.68 -3.61
N ALA A 939 -2.72 12.98 -3.81
CA ALA A 939 -3.12 13.90 -2.77
C ALA A 939 -4.57 13.65 -2.31
N GLY A 940 -4.82 13.87 -1.02
CA GLY A 940 -6.17 13.89 -0.48
C GLY A 940 -6.99 15.08 -1.01
N ALA A 941 -8.31 14.98 -0.92
CA ALA A 941 -9.25 16.05 -1.21
C ALA A 941 -10.24 16.19 -0.05
N ALA A 942 -10.66 17.43 0.24
CA ALA A 942 -11.60 17.71 1.31
C ALA A 942 -12.94 16.97 1.10
N TRP A 943 -13.49 16.45 2.19
CA TRP A 943 -14.78 15.77 2.20
C TRP A 943 -15.93 16.78 2.25
N GLU A 944 -16.91 16.59 1.37
CA GLU A 944 -18.11 17.41 1.22
C GLU A 944 -19.35 16.51 1.09
N GLY A 945 -20.53 17.04 1.37
CA GLY A 945 -21.82 16.34 1.22
C GLY A 945 -22.76 16.51 2.42
N PRO A 946 -24.04 16.13 2.29
CA PRO A 946 -25.04 16.31 3.35
C PRO A 946 -24.67 15.61 4.66
N ILE A 947 -24.05 14.42 4.56
CA ILE A 947 -23.63 13.62 5.71
C ILE A 947 -22.67 14.38 6.65
N MET A 948 -21.89 15.33 6.12
CA MET A 948 -20.97 16.14 6.92
C MET A 948 -21.73 17.06 7.87
N GLY A 949 -22.84 17.65 7.42
CA GLY A 949 -23.70 18.50 8.24
C GLY A 949 -24.47 17.70 9.29
N ILE A 950 -24.99 16.52 8.90
CA ILE A 950 -25.64 15.59 9.83
C ILE A 950 -24.66 15.20 10.94
N ALA A 951 -23.42 14.82 10.60
CA ALA A 951 -22.41 14.47 11.58
C ALA A 951 -22.04 15.66 12.50
N ASP A 952 -22.06 16.90 12.01
CA ASP A 952 -21.84 18.11 12.83
C ASP A 952 -22.93 18.30 13.89
N GLU A 953 -24.18 18.00 13.57
CA GLU A 953 -25.31 18.10 14.50
C GLU A 953 -25.27 17.04 15.61
N LEU A 954 -24.56 15.93 15.37
CA LEU A 954 -24.46 14.79 16.27
C LEU A 954 -23.26 14.84 17.23
N GLN A 955 -22.41 15.87 17.14
CA GLN A 955 -21.16 15.95 17.94
C GLN A 955 -21.37 15.98 19.46
N ASP A 956 -22.55 16.38 19.94
CA ASP A 956 -22.90 16.42 21.37
C ASP A 956 -23.72 15.19 21.84
N THR A 957 -23.79 14.17 20.99
CA THR A 957 -24.49 12.91 21.25
C THR A 957 -23.52 11.81 21.67
N THR A 958 -23.99 10.55 21.71
CA THR A 958 -23.15 9.37 21.94
C THR A 958 -23.06 8.50 20.68
N VAL A 959 -23.23 9.11 19.50
CA VAL A 959 -22.95 8.47 18.21
C VAL A 959 -21.44 8.41 18.01
N ASP A 960 -20.93 7.22 17.71
CA ASP A 960 -19.49 6.96 17.55
C ASP A 960 -19.11 6.69 16.10
N ALA A 961 -20.03 6.09 15.34
CA ALA A 961 -19.80 5.73 13.94
C ALA A 961 -21.08 5.83 13.11
N MET A 962 -20.90 6.05 11.81
CA MET A 962 -21.94 6.11 10.79
C MET A 962 -21.51 5.23 9.61
N ILE A 963 -22.29 4.18 9.33
CA ILE A 963 -22.20 3.41 8.10
C ILE A 963 -23.22 4.03 7.15
N VAL A 964 -22.73 4.50 6.02
CA VAL A 964 -23.48 5.37 5.12
C VAL A 964 -23.64 4.75 3.72
N GLY A 965 -24.53 5.29 2.90
CA GLY A 965 -24.84 4.78 1.56
C GLY A 965 -25.24 5.89 0.57
N HIS A 966 -26.05 5.53 -0.43
CA HIS A 966 -26.62 6.39 -1.47
C HIS A 966 -25.64 6.88 -2.55
N THR A 967 -24.41 7.25 -2.16
CA THR A 967 -23.48 7.97 -3.05
C THR A 967 -22.47 7.09 -3.79
N HIS A 968 -22.44 5.79 -3.47
CA HIS A 968 -21.74 4.69 -4.18
C HIS A 968 -20.23 4.87 -4.25
N ARG A 969 -19.61 5.31 -3.16
CA ARG A 969 -18.17 5.63 -3.14
C ARG A 969 -17.50 5.20 -1.85
N ILE A 970 -16.18 5.14 -1.90
CA ILE A 970 -15.38 4.90 -0.71
C ILE A 970 -15.26 6.21 0.06
N SER A 971 -16.02 6.33 1.15
CA SER A 971 -15.91 7.40 2.14
C SER A 971 -15.30 6.80 3.41
N ASN A 972 -14.19 7.32 3.90
CA ASN A 972 -13.57 6.82 5.14
C ASN A 972 -12.87 7.95 5.88
N LEU A 973 -13.58 8.58 6.81
CA LEU A 973 -13.08 9.79 7.48
C LEU A 973 -13.58 9.88 8.93
N MET A 974 -12.91 10.72 9.71
CA MET A 974 -13.42 11.19 11.00
C MET A 974 -13.99 12.59 10.83
N ARG A 975 -15.21 12.81 11.32
CA ARG A 975 -15.80 14.14 11.49
C ARG A 975 -15.98 14.40 12.98
N GLY A 976 -15.07 15.18 13.56
CA GLY A 976 -14.91 15.26 15.02
C GLY A 976 -14.60 13.88 15.58
N ASN A 977 -15.44 13.38 16.51
CA ASN A 977 -15.27 12.05 17.11
C ASN A 977 -16.05 10.94 16.39
N ILE A 978 -16.77 11.26 15.32
CA ILE A 978 -17.64 10.31 14.60
C ILE A 978 -16.90 9.75 13.39
N LEU A 979 -16.77 8.43 13.33
CA LEU A 979 -16.26 7.71 12.16
C LEU A 979 -17.35 7.61 11.08
N ILE A 980 -17.04 7.96 9.83
CA ILE A 980 -17.96 7.81 8.69
C ILE A 980 -17.33 6.85 7.68
N THR A 981 -18.07 5.79 7.33
CA THR A 981 -17.63 4.77 6.37
C THR A 981 -18.69 4.48 5.30
N GLU A 982 -18.26 4.36 4.05
CA GLU A 982 -19.07 3.98 2.90
C GLU A 982 -18.25 3.07 1.97
N GLY A 983 -18.94 2.18 1.25
CA GLY A 983 -18.40 1.43 0.13
C GLY A 983 -19.00 1.83 -1.22
N ILE A 984 -18.34 1.37 -2.28
CA ILE A 984 -18.96 1.21 -3.60
C ILE A 984 -20.18 0.27 -3.47
N ASN A 985 -21.18 0.47 -4.32
CA ASN A 985 -22.41 -0.30 -4.39
C ASN A 985 -22.22 -1.75 -4.92
N ALA A 986 -23.32 -2.49 -5.03
CA ALA A 986 -23.38 -3.82 -5.66
C ALA A 986 -22.49 -4.88 -4.96
N GLY A 987 -22.16 -4.63 -3.69
CA GLY A 987 -21.23 -5.46 -2.93
C GLY A 987 -19.81 -5.48 -3.51
N ALA A 988 -19.43 -4.52 -4.36
CA ALA A 988 -18.08 -4.40 -4.92
C ALA A 988 -17.04 -4.07 -3.83
N SER A 989 -17.50 -3.49 -2.72
CA SER A 989 -16.73 -3.28 -1.51
C SER A 989 -17.61 -3.35 -0.27
N TYR A 990 -16.99 -3.45 0.90
CA TYR A 990 -17.65 -3.35 2.20
C TYR A 990 -16.72 -2.67 3.21
N SER A 991 -17.28 -2.11 4.26
CA SER A 991 -16.54 -1.46 5.34
C SER A 991 -16.30 -2.41 6.51
N THR A 992 -15.23 -2.18 7.25
CA THR A 992 -14.83 -2.93 8.45
C THR A 992 -14.52 -1.92 9.54
N LEU A 993 -15.14 -2.05 10.71
CA LEU A 993 -14.96 -1.15 11.82
C LEU A 993 -14.49 -1.92 13.05
N GLN A 994 -13.62 -1.29 13.83
CA GLN A 994 -13.23 -1.74 15.16
C GLN A 994 -13.37 -0.56 16.13
N LEU A 995 -14.28 -0.70 17.09
CA LEU A 995 -14.49 0.26 18.17
C LEU A 995 -13.89 -0.31 19.45
N LEU A 996 -13.03 0.48 20.10
CA LEU A 996 -12.42 0.13 21.38
C LEU A 996 -13.15 0.86 22.50
N VAL A 997 -13.84 0.10 23.32
CA VAL A 997 -14.76 0.59 24.35
C VAL A 997 -14.10 0.52 25.71
N LYS A 998 -14.03 1.65 26.43
CA LYS A 998 -13.46 1.77 27.77
C LYS A 998 -14.41 2.53 28.69
N GLY A 999 -14.66 2.00 29.89
CA GLY A 999 -15.60 2.64 30.83
C GLY A 999 -17.04 2.73 30.32
N GLY A 1000 -17.42 1.87 29.37
CA GLY A 1000 -18.75 1.82 28.76
C GLY A 1000 -18.97 2.82 27.63
N ASP A 1001 -17.93 3.48 27.12
CA ASP A 1001 -18.00 4.43 26.00
C ASP A 1001 -16.89 4.16 24.99
N VAL A 1002 -17.02 4.62 23.74
CA VAL A 1002 -15.97 4.46 22.73
C VAL A 1002 -14.78 5.37 23.07
N ALA A 1003 -13.62 4.76 23.22
CA ALA A 1003 -12.35 5.44 23.44
C ALA A 1003 -11.55 5.65 22.15
N TRP A 1004 -11.82 4.84 21.12
CA TRP A 1004 -11.26 4.99 19.79
C TRP A 1004 -12.10 4.20 18.76
N ALA A 1005 -12.20 4.73 17.55
CA ALA A 1005 -12.86 4.10 16.42
C ALA A 1005 -11.93 4.07 15.20
N GLY A 1006 -11.79 2.90 14.59
CA GLY A 1006 -11.08 2.73 13.32
C GLY A 1006 -11.98 2.09 12.28
N GLY A 1007 -11.99 2.64 11.06
CA GLY A 1007 -12.70 2.09 9.92
C GLY A 1007 -11.78 1.87 8.72
N ALA A 1008 -12.00 0.80 7.97
CA ALA A 1008 -11.31 0.52 6.71
C ALA A 1008 -12.29 -0.06 5.68
N THR A 1009 -12.05 0.18 4.39
CA THR A 1009 -12.87 -0.32 3.28
C THR A 1009 -12.13 -1.42 2.53
N ARG A 1010 -12.82 -2.52 2.26
CA ARG A 1010 -12.33 -3.68 1.52
C ARG A 1010 -12.91 -3.68 0.13
N VAL A 1011 -12.06 -3.73 -0.90
CA VAL A 1011 -12.53 -4.10 -2.25
C VAL A 1011 -12.71 -5.62 -2.30
N ALA A 1012 -13.91 -6.09 -2.63
CA ALA A 1012 -14.30 -7.50 -2.54
C ALA A 1012 -13.78 -8.33 -3.74
N LYS A 1013 -12.46 -8.44 -3.91
CA LYS A 1013 -11.83 -9.17 -5.02
C LYS A 1013 -12.16 -10.67 -4.96
N ASN A 1014 -12.73 -11.24 -6.02
CA ASN A 1014 -13.14 -12.66 -6.02
C ASN A 1014 -12.00 -13.67 -6.14
N ILE A 1015 -10.79 -13.22 -6.49
CA ILE A 1015 -9.68 -14.11 -6.82
C ILE A 1015 -9.35 -15.07 -5.67
N GLY A 1016 -9.45 -16.38 -5.91
CA GLY A 1016 -9.23 -17.41 -4.89
C GLY A 1016 -10.35 -17.59 -3.86
N VAL A 1017 -11.39 -16.76 -3.85
CA VAL A 1017 -12.46 -16.83 -2.85
C VAL A 1017 -13.46 -17.93 -3.20
N ALA A 1018 -13.59 -18.92 -2.31
CA ALA A 1018 -14.59 -19.95 -2.45
C ALA A 1018 -15.99 -19.37 -2.17
N PRO A 1019 -17.01 -19.66 -2.99
CA PRO A 1019 -18.38 -19.26 -2.68
C PRO A 1019 -18.94 -20.11 -1.52
N ARG A 1020 -19.59 -19.47 -0.55
CA ARG A 1020 -20.28 -20.19 0.54
C ARG A 1020 -21.50 -20.93 0.00
N ALA A 1021 -21.62 -22.21 0.32
CA ALA A 1021 -22.50 -23.13 -0.38
C ALA A 1021 -24.00 -22.84 -0.18
N ASP A 1022 -24.40 -22.43 1.02
CA ASP A 1022 -25.77 -22.04 1.38
C ASP A 1022 -26.24 -20.82 0.59
N VAL A 1023 -25.40 -19.79 0.51
CA VAL A 1023 -25.68 -18.56 -0.24
C VAL A 1023 -25.66 -18.84 -1.74
N LYS A 1024 -24.69 -19.64 -2.22
CA LYS A 1024 -24.63 -20.03 -3.63
C LYS A 1024 -25.91 -20.73 -4.09
N ALA A 1025 -26.51 -21.58 -3.25
CA ALA A 1025 -27.75 -22.26 -3.58
C ALA A 1025 -28.92 -21.28 -3.83
N ILE A 1026 -28.99 -20.18 -3.06
CA ILE A 1026 -29.98 -19.10 -3.24
C ILE A 1026 -29.76 -18.40 -4.59
N VAL A 1027 -28.51 -18.04 -4.89
CA VAL A 1027 -28.14 -17.40 -6.16
C VAL A 1027 -28.45 -18.30 -7.35
N ASP A 1028 -28.11 -19.59 -7.26
CA ASP A 1028 -28.37 -20.58 -8.31
C ASP A 1028 -29.87 -20.77 -8.58
N ASP A 1029 -30.72 -20.81 -7.54
CA ASP A 1029 -32.19 -20.87 -7.70
C ASP A 1029 -32.73 -19.62 -8.40
N ALA A 1030 -32.28 -18.45 -7.96
CA ALA A 1030 -32.69 -17.17 -8.55
C ALA A 1030 -32.32 -17.09 -10.04
N ASN A 1031 -31.10 -17.53 -10.36
CA ASN A 1031 -30.59 -17.62 -11.73
C ASN A 1031 -31.41 -18.62 -12.56
N ALA A 1032 -31.74 -19.79 -12.02
CA ALA A 1032 -32.51 -20.81 -12.74
C ALA A 1032 -33.94 -20.35 -13.06
N ARG A 1033 -34.60 -19.69 -12.10
CA ARG A 1033 -36.00 -19.22 -12.25
C ARG A 1033 -36.16 -18.05 -13.22
N THR A 1034 -35.10 -17.27 -13.43
CA THR A 1034 -35.13 -16.09 -14.31
C THR A 1034 -34.49 -16.32 -15.67
N ALA A 1035 -33.81 -17.45 -15.87
CA ALA A 1035 -33.03 -17.75 -17.07
C ALA A 1035 -33.78 -17.57 -18.40
N VAL A 1036 -35.07 -17.96 -18.46
CA VAL A 1036 -35.86 -17.91 -19.70
C VAL A 1036 -35.91 -16.50 -20.30
N LEU A 1037 -36.18 -15.50 -19.47
CA LEU A 1037 -36.22 -14.10 -19.93
C LEU A 1037 -34.81 -13.50 -19.95
N ARG A 1038 -34.03 -13.73 -18.89
CA ARG A 1038 -32.71 -13.11 -18.74
C ARG A 1038 -31.78 -13.43 -19.90
N ASN A 1039 -31.74 -14.70 -20.32
CA ASN A 1039 -30.79 -15.18 -21.32
C ASN A 1039 -31.30 -15.02 -22.76
N GLN A 1040 -32.48 -14.40 -22.96
CA GLN A 1040 -33.03 -14.21 -24.30
C GLN A 1040 -32.21 -13.17 -25.07
N VAL A 1041 -31.49 -13.60 -26.11
CA VAL A 1041 -30.80 -12.69 -27.04
C VAL A 1041 -31.83 -11.87 -27.83
N ILE A 1042 -31.69 -10.55 -27.80
CA ILE A 1042 -32.59 -9.58 -28.45
C ILE A 1042 -31.89 -8.66 -29.44
N GLY A 1043 -30.55 -8.66 -29.48
CA GLY A 1043 -29.79 -7.79 -30.36
C GLY A 1043 -28.30 -8.12 -30.41
N ARG A 1044 -27.54 -7.27 -31.09
CA ARG A 1044 -26.07 -7.33 -31.15
C ARG A 1044 -25.48 -5.92 -31.11
N GLN A 1045 -24.26 -5.81 -30.61
CA GLN A 1045 -23.44 -4.61 -30.56
C GLN A 1045 -22.05 -4.86 -31.18
N SER A 1046 -21.40 -3.78 -31.65
CA SER A 1046 -20.04 -3.81 -32.21
C SER A 1046 -19.02 -3.03 -31.38
N ILE A 1047 -19.50 -2.28 -30.37
CA ILE A 1047 -18.68 -1.56 -29.38
C ILE A 1047 -19.32 -1.71 -27.99
N ASP A 1048 -18.54 -1.47 -26.93
CA ASP A 1048 -19.10 -1.32 -25.58
C ASP A 1048 -20.00 -0.09 -25.50
N ILE A 1049 -21.16 -0.24 -24.86
CA ILE A 1049 -22.14 0.84 -24.65
C ILE A 1049 -22.07 1.24 -23.19
N ARG A 1050 -21.37 2.36 -22.92
CA ARG A 1050 -21.03 2.79 -21.56
C ARG A 1050 -21.84 3.99 -21.08
N ARG A 1051 -22.06 4.05 -19.78
CA ARG A 1051 -22.58 5.21 -19.06
C ARG A 1051 -21.46 6.18 -18.69
N ASP A 1052 -21.86 7.37 -18.26
CA ASP A 1052 -20.95 8.21 -17.48
C ASP A 1052 -21.04 7.83 -16.00
N PRO A 1053 -19.98 7.26 -15.39
CA PRO A 1053 -20.04 6.84 -13.99
C PRO A 1053 -20.27 8.01 -13.03
N ALA A 1054 -19.82 9.23 -13.38
CA ALA A 1054 -20.07 10.42 -12.57
C ALA A 1054 -21.52 10.93 -12.69
N ARG A 1055 -22.26 10.51 -13.73
CA ARG A 1055 -23.62 10.97 -14.07
C ARG A 1055 -23.71 12.50 -14.27
N LEU A 1056 -22.66 13.09 -14.83
CA LEU A 1056 -22.48 14.53 -15.06
C LEU A 1056 -22.33 14.92 -16.54
N LYS A 1057 -22.28 13.94 -17.46
CA LYS A 1057 -22.18 14.21 -18.91
C LYS A 1057 -22.95 13.21 -19.78
N GLU A 1058 -23.11 13.58 -21.04
CA GLU A 1058 -23.70 12.74 -22.09
C GLU A 1058 -22.91 11.43 -22.25
N SER A 1059 -23.60 10.31 -22.49
CA SER A 1059 -22.97 8.99 -22.62
C SER A 1059 -23.55 8.18 -23.76
N ALA A 1060 -22.78 7.19 -24.27
CA ALA A 1060 -23.24 6.30 -25.32
C ALA A 1060 -24.51 5.53 -24.92
N MET A 1061 -24.59 5.07 -23.66
CA MET A 1061 -25.79 4.45 -23.12
C MET A 1061 -27.00 5.39 -23.08
N GLY A 1062 -26.80 6.64 -22.63
CA GLY A 1062 -27.87 7.63 -22.60
C GLY A 1062 -28.42 7.94 -23.97
N ASN A 1063 -27.55 8.07 -24.96
CA ASN A 1063 -27.91 8.28 -26.35
C ASN A 1063 -28.70 7.10 -26.90
N MET A 1064 -28.22 5.86 -26.70
CA MET A 1064 -28.93 4.65 -27.14
C MET A 1064 -30.37 4.59 -26.56
N VAL A 1065 -30.52 4.83 -25.26
CA VAL A 1065 -31.84 4.77 -24.60
C VAL A 1065 -32.75 5.89 -25.10
N ALA A 1066 -32.25 7.12 -25.19
CA ALA A 1066 -33.05 8.25 -25.67
C ALA A 1066 -33.45 8.08 -27.15
N ASP A 1067 -32.56 7.58 -27.99
CA ASP A 1067 -32.85 7.25 -29.39
C ASP A 1067 -33.92 6.15 -29.49
N ALA A 1068 -33.79 5.08 -28.72
CA ALA A 1068 -34.79 4.00 -28.69
C ALA A 1068 -36.17 4.49 -28.22
N MET A 1069 -36.22 5.38 -27.21
CA MET A 1069 -37.47 6.03 -26.79
C MET A 1069 -38.08 6.85 -27.94
N ARG A 1070 -37.26 7.63 -28.65
CA ARG A 1070 -37.73 8.49 -29.75
C ARG A 1070 -38.21 7.68 -30.95
N GLU A 1071 -37.49 6.63 -31.32
CA GLU A 1071 -37.82 5.76 -32.43
C GLU A 1071 -39.11 4.96 -32.18
N LYS A 1072 -39.34 4.52 -30.94
CA LYS A 1072 -40.53 3.74 -30.58
C LYS A 1072 -41.85 4.48 -30.77
N TYR A 1073 -41.86 5.81 -30.60
CA TYR A 1073 -43.06 6.64 -30.63
C TYR A 1073 -43.02 7.66 -31.78
N PRO A 1074 -43.53 7.30 -32.98
CA PRO A 1074 -43.49 8.18 -34.13
C PRO A 1074 -44.31 9.46 -33.89
N GLY A 1075 -43.77 10.61 -34.31
CA GLY A 1075 -44.42 11.91 -34.20
C GLY A 1075 -44.00 12.74 -32.98
N ILE A 1076 -43.11 12.24 -32.12
CA ILE A 1076 -42.49 13.06 -31.08
C ILE A 1076 -41.28 13.84 -31.63
N ASP A 1077 -41.08 15.07 -31.15
CA ASP A 1077 -39.95 15.90 -31.55
C ASP A 1077 -38.61 15.36 -30.98
N ALA A 1078 -38.63 14.93 -29.72
CA ALA A 1078 -37.45 14.61 -28.92
C ALA A 1078 -37.74 13.57 -27.83
N ALA A 1079 -36.68 12.97 -27.27
CA ALA A 1079 -36.73 12.17 -26.05
C ALA A 1079 -35.74 12.72 -25.01
N TYR A 1080 -36.06 12.46 -23.74
CA TYR A 1080 -35.32 12.94 -22.57
C TYR A 1080 -35.37 11.86 -21.49
N THR A 1081 -34.22 11.49 -20.93
CA THR A 1081 -34.10 10.61 -19.77
C THR A 1081 -32.97 11.09 -18.87
N ASN A 1082 -33.01 10.78 -17.58
CA ASN A 1082 -31.98 11.21 -16.63
C ASN A 1082 -30.90 10.13 -16.46
N SER A 1083 -29.66 10.54 -16.20
CA SER A 1083 -28.51 9.62 -16.07
C SER A 1083 -28.64 8.65 -14.89
N GLY A 1084 -29.38 9.02 -13.84
CA GLY A 1084 -29.64 8.17 -12.67
C GLY A 1084 -30.50 6.94 -12.99
N GLY A 1085 -31.30 7.01 -14.06
CA GLY A 1085 -32.10 5.89 -14.56
C GLY A 1085 -31.28 4.79 -15.26
N LEU A 1086 -30.01 5.07 -15.62
CA LEU A 1086 -29.13 4.16 -16.34
C LEU A 1086 -28.20 3.44 -15.34
N ARG A 1087 -28.39 2.14 -15.15
CA ARG A 1087 -27.77 1.42 -14.02
C ARG A 1087 -26.60 0.52 -14.40
N GLN A 1088 -26.51 0.10 -15.65
CA GLN A 1088 -25.45 -0.79 -16.11
C GLN A 1088 -24.88 -0.38 -17.48
N ASP A 1089 -23.62 -0.74 -17.71
CA ASP A 1089 -23.02 -0.73 -19.04
C ASP A 1089 -23.34 -2.05 -19.76
N ILE A 1090 -23.33 -2.04 -21.09
CA ILE A 1090 -23.39 -3.27 -21.89
C ILE A 1090 -22.02 -3.45 -22.56
N LEU A 1091 -21.32 -4.52 -22.21
CA LEU A 1091 -19.95 -4.79 -22.64
C LEU A 1091 -19.94 -5.95 -23.64
N ILE A 1092 -19.01 -5.94 -24.59
CA ILE A 1092 -18.86 -7.04 -25.54
C ILE A 1092 -18.36 -8.31 -24.84
N SER A 1093 -17.51 -8.14 -23.83
CA SER A 1093 -16.87 -9.23 -23.10
C SER A 1093 -16.53 -8.82 -21.67
N PRO A 1094 -16.69 -9.71 -20.67
CA PRO A 1094 -17.30 -11.04 -20.80
C PRO A 1094 -18.82 -10.95 -21.03
N PRO A 1095 -19.44 -11.95 -21.70
CA PRO A 1095 -20.90 -12.06 -21.76
C PRO A 1095 -21.49 -12.28 -20.36
N SER A 1096 -22.73 -11.83 -20.15
CA SER A 1096 -23.42 -11.82 -18.86
C SER A 1096 -24.28 -13.06 -18.59
N ALA A 1097 -24.74 -13.76 -19.62
CA ALA A 1097 -25.69 -14.87 -19.52
C ALA A 1097 -25.34 -16.09 -20.41
N GLY A 1098 -24.07 -16.19 -20.86
CA GLY A 1098 -23.57 -17.29 -21.68
C GLY A 1098 -23.82 -17.14 -23.18
N GLU A 1099 -24.29 -15.97 -23.61
CA GLU A 1099 -24.41 -15.54 -25.00
C GLU A 1099 -23.04 -15.40 -25.69
N GLN A 1100 -23.05 -15.25 -27.02
CA GLN A 1100 -21.82 -14.98 -27.76
C GLN A 1100 -21.36 -13.53 -27.51
N PRO A 1101 -20.04 -13.25 -27.47
CA PRO A 1101 -19.55 -11.89 -27.35
C PRO A 1101 -20.18 -10.92 -28.35
N GLY A 1102 -20.67 -9.79 -27.84
CA GLY A 1102 -21.38 -8.77 -28.61
C GLY A 1102 -22.85 -9.09 -28.92
N GLU A 1103 -23.41 -10.21 -28.46
CA GLU A 1103 -24.88 -10.35 -28.35
C GLU A 1103 -25.39 -9.52 -27.18
N ILE A 1104 -26.62 -9.01 -27.30
CA ILE A 1104 -27.30 -8.27 -26.24
C ILE A 1104 -28.50 -9.12 -25.80
N THR A 1105 -28.58 -9.40 -24.51
CA THR A 1105 -29.71 -10.13 -23.91
C THR A 1105 -30.77 -9.18 -23.36
N TRP A 1106 -31.99 -9.69 -23.19
CA TRP A 1106 -33.05 -8.96 -22.50
C TRP A 1106 -32.65 -8.66 -21.06
N GLY A 1107 -31.93 -9.57 -20.40
CA GLY A 1107 -31.42 -9.37 -19.05
C GLY A 1107 -30.48 -8.16 -18.93
N GLU A 1108 -29.58 -7.96 -19.89
CA GLU A 1108 -28.67 -6.81 -19.91
C GLU A 1108 -29.45 -5.50 -20.06
N VAL A 1109 -30.40 -5.44 -21.00
CA VAL A 1109 -31.23 -4.24 -21.19
C VAL A 1109 -32.09 -3.97 -19.95
N PHE A 1110 -32.61 -5.01 -19.30
CA PHE A 1110 -33.31 -4.87 -18.03
C PHE A 1110 -32.39 -4.30 -16.95
N ALA A 1111 -31.15 -4.78 -16.84
CA ALA A 1111 -30.21 -4.28 -15.85
C ALA A 1111 -29.77 -2.83 -16.12
N VAL A 1112 -29.85 -2.33 -17.37
CA VAL A 1112 -29.72 -0.89 -17.66
C VAL A 1112 -30.90 -0.09 -17.09
N LEU A 1113 -32.14 -0.60 -17.23
CA LEU A 1113 -33.39 0.08 -16.88
C LEU A 1113 -34.25 -0.74 -15.88
N PRO A 1114 -33.77 -1.01 -14.65
CA PRO A 1114 -34.33 -2.04 -13.77
C PRO A 1114 -35.62 -1.62 -13.04
N PHE A 1115 -35.98 -0.34 -13.08
CA PHE A 1115 -37.07 0.23 -12.28
C PHE A 1115 -38.49 -0.08 -12.78
N GLY A 1116 -38.62 -0.67 -13.98
CA GLY A 1116 -39.93 -0.84 -14.61
C GLY A 1116 -40.61 0.50 -14.97
N ASN A 1117 -39.83 1.59 -15.04
CA ASN A 1117 -40.29 2.90 -15.46
C ASN A 1117 -40.97 2.85 -16.84
N ARG A 1118 -42.01 3.64 -17.02
CA ARG A 1118 -42.76 3.73 -18.28
C ARG A 1118 -42.42 5.01 -19.03
N THR A 1119 -42.22 4.90 -20.33
CA THR A 1119 -42.12 6.08 -21.19
C THR A 1119 -43.45 6.83 -21.21
N THR A 1120 -43.42 8.11 -20.87
CA THR A 1120 -44.57 9.02 -20.92
C THR A 1120 -44.39 10.04 -22.03
N ILE A 1121 -45.45 10.32 -22.80
CA ILE A 1121 -45.46 11.37 -23.82
C ILE A 1121 -46.13 12.60 -23.23
N ILE A 1122 -45.41 13.72 -23.22
CA ILE A 1122 -45.90 15.02 -22.73
C ILE A 1122 -45.57 16.13 -23.72
N THR A 1123 -46.34 17.22 -23.68
CA THR A 1123 -46.07 18.45 -24.44
C THR A 1123 -45.47 19.49 -23.51
N LEU A 1124 -44.28 20.01 -23.84
CA LEU A 1124 -43.60 21.06 -23.09
C LEU A 1124 -43.47 22.34 -23.94
N THR A 1125 -43.62 23.49 -23.31
CA THR A 1125 -43.18 24.76 -23.87
C THR A 1125 -41.65 24.88 -23.82
N GLY A 1126 -41.05 25.73 -24.66
CA GLY A 1126 -39.60 25.97 -24.63
C GLY A 1126 -39.10 26.43 -23.25
N ALA A 1127 -39.90 27.26 -22.55
CA ALA A 1127 -39.57 27.70 -21.19
C ALA A 1127 -39.56 26.54 -20.18
N GLN A 1128 -40.51 25.61 -20.26
CA GLN A 1128 -40.52 24.42 -19.40
C GLN A 1128 -39.34 23.49 -19.70
N LEU A 1129 -38.99 23.31 -20.98
CA LEU A 1129 -37.81 22.54 -21.37
C LEU A 1129 -36.52 23.19 -20.85
N GLN A 1130 -36.42 24.52 -20.89
CA GLN A 1130 -35.30 25.25 -20.29
C GLN A 1130 -35.18 24.98 -18.78
N GLN A 1131 -36.30 25.01 -18.05
CA GLN A 1131 -36.29 24.69 -16.62
C GLN A 1131 -35.87 23.24 -16.36
N ALA A 1132 -36.31 22.28 -17.18
CA ALA A 1132 -35.86 20.90 -17.09
C ALA A 1132 -34.34 20.76 -17.32
N PHE A 1133 -33.77 21.50 -18.28
CA PHE A 1133 -32.32 21.54 -18.49
C PHE A 1133 -31.57 22.20 -17.34
N LEU A 1134 -32.05 23.32 -16.81
CA LEU A 1134 -31.46 23.98 -15.64
C LEU A 1134 -31.43 23.02 -14.44
N ASN A 1135 -32.52 22.31 -14.16
CA ASN A 1135 -32.52 21.28 -13.12
C ASN A 1135 -31.54 20.15 -13.45
N GLY A 1136 -31.54 19.65 -14.68
CA GLY A 1136 -30.67 18.55 -15.10
C GLY A 1136 -29.18 18.88 -15.05
N PHE A 1137 -28.78 20.12 -15.35
CA PHE A 1137 -27.38 20.56 -15.32
C PHE A 1137 -26.90 21.02 -13.94
N SER A 1138 -27.81 21.16 -12.97
CA SER A 1138 -27.47 21.61 -11.62
C SER A 1138 -26.35 20.80 -10.92
N PRO A 1139 -26.27 19.45 -10.99
CA PRO A 1139 -25.18 18.70 -10.35
C PRO A 1139 -23.81 18.96 -11.00
N VAL A 1140 -23.76 19.46 -12.24
CA VAL A 1140 -22.49 19.86 -12.88
C VAL A 1140 -21.95 21.13 -12.24
N CYS A 1141 -22.83 22.06 -11.82
CA CYS A 1141 -22.46 23.34 -11.25
C CYS A 1141 -22.42 23.35 -9.72
N ASN A 1142 -23.20 22.50 -9.05
CA ASN A 1142 -23.29 22.41 -7.60
C ASN A 1142 -23.04 20.97 -7.13
N PRO A 1143 -21.93 20.69 -6.43
CA PRO A 1143 -21.64 19.35 -5.92
C PRO A 1143 -22.57 18.89 -4.80
N ASN A 1144 -23.32 19.80 -4.17
CA ASN A 1144 -24.28 19.44 -3.12
C ASN A 1144 -25.61 18.91 -3.68
N VAL A 1145 -25.78 18.87 -5.00
CA VAL A 1145 -26.96 18.29 -5.65
C VAL A 1145 -26.65 16.86 -6.07
N ALA A 1146 -27.50 15.92 -5.67
CA ALA A 1146 -27.36 14.49 -5.98
C ALA A 1146 -27.12 14.22 -7.47
N THR A 1147 -26.17 13.33 -7.77
CA THR A 1147 -25.76 13.00 -9.14
C THR A 1147 -26.72 11.96 -9.74
N GLY A 1148 -27.28 12.29 -10.91
CA GLY A 1148 -28.31 11.48 -11.57
C GLY A 1148 -29.36 12.29 -12.33
N ARG A 1149 -29.45 13.59 -12.06
CA ARG A 1149 -30.35 14.53 -12.77
C ARG A 1149 -29.87 14.85 -14.20
N PHE A 1150 -28.59 14.61 -14.54
CA PHE A 1150 -28.03 15.00 -15.83
C PHE A 1150 -28.84 14.42 -17.00
N PRO A 1151 -29.27 15.26 -17.96
CA PRO A 1151 -30.18 14.86 -19.02
C PRO A 1151 -29.45 14.19 -20.17
N GLN A 1152 -29.90 12.99 -20.52
CA GLN A 1152 -29.57 12.29 -21.76
C GLN A 1152 -30.73 12.54 -22.74
N VAL A 1153 -30.43 12.96 -23.96
CA VAL A 1153 -31.43 13.46 -24.89
C VAL A 1153 -31.27 12.89 -26.29
N SER A 1154 -32.38 12.83 -27.04
CA SER A 1154 -32.39 12.55 -28.48
C SER A 1154 -33.24 13.59 -29.20
N GLY A 1155 -32.79 14.06 -30.35
CA GLY A 1155 -33.48 15.10 -31.13
C GLY A 1155 -33.37 16.51 -30.56
N LEU A 1156 -32.54 16.73 -29.53
CA LEU A 1156 -32.27 18.05 -28.92
C LEU A 1156 -30.77 18.34 -28.85
N LYS A 1157 -30.44 19.61 -28.86
CA LYS A 1157 -29.12 20.13 -28.51
C LYS A 1157 -29.30 21.25 -27.48
N ALA A 1158 -28.52 21.23 -26.42
CA ALA A 1158 -28.47 22.31 -25.44
C ALA A 1158 -27.01 22.70 -25.15
N THR A 1159 -26.78 23.97 -24.88
CA THR A 1159 -25.50 24.48 -24.36
C THR A 1159 -25.75 25.20 -23.05
N PHE A 1160 -24.81 25.09 -22.11
CA PHE A 1160 -24.92 25.74 -20.80
C PHE A 1160 -23.56 26.16 -20.27
N THR A 1161 -23.56 27.03 -19.26
CA THR A 1161 -22.40 27.40 -18.45
C THR A 1161 -22.79 27.39 -16.97
N CYS A 1162 -21.81 27.36 -16.06
CA CYS A 1162 -22.06 27.52 -14.63
C CYS A 1162 -21.76 28.98 -14.23
N SER A 1163 -22.73 29.61 -13.56
CA SER A 1163 -22.59 30.92 -12.93
C SER A 1163 -22.63 30.72 -11.41
N GLY A 1164 -21.45 30.63 -10.78
CA GLY A 1164 -21.34 30.10 -9.42
C GLY A 1164 -21.85 28.65 -9.36
N THR A 1165 -22.73 28.35 -8.41
CA THR A 1165 -23.36 27.03 -8.25
C THR A 1165 -24.58 26.81 -9.15
N SER A 1166 -24.97 27.80 -9.96
CA SER A 1166 -26.20 27.75 -10.75
C SER A 1166 -25.89 27.53 -12.23
N PRO A 1167 -26.53 26.57 -12.91
CA PRO A 1167 -26.42 26.44 -14.36
C PRO A 1167 -27.16 27.58 -15.07
N VAL A 1168 -26.68 27.94 -16.25
CA VAL A 1168 -27.31 28.89 -17.17
C VAL A 1168 -27.34 28.25 -18.56
N VAL A 1169 -28.54 27.99 -19.08
CA VAL A 1169 -28.70 27.51 -20.46
C VAL A 1169 -28.43 28.66 -21.42
N THR A 1170 -27.41 28.51 -22.26
CA THR A 1170 -26.95 29.51 -23.26
C THR A 1170 -27.54 29.27 -24.65
N GLY A 1171 -28.17 28.11 -24.87
CA GLY A 1171 -28.90 27.82 -26.09
C GLY A 1171 -29.59 26.45 -26.06
N MET A 1172 -30.68 26.32 -26.81
CA MET A 1172 -31.45 25.09 -26.98
C MET A 1172 -31.97 25.03 -28.42
N TRP A 1173 -31.94 23.85 -29.02
CA TRP A 1173 -32.42 23.62 -30.38
C TRP A 1173 -33.03 22.24 -30.51
N LYS A 1174 -34.06 22.11 -31.34
CA LYS A 1174 -34.48 20.84 -31.94
C LYS A 1174 -33.49 20.46 -33.04
N THR A 1175 -33.00 19.23 -32.98
CA THR A 1175 -32.00 18.68 -33.91
C THR A 1175 -32.39 17.25 -34.29
N PRO A 1176 -33.46 17.05 -35.09
CA PRO A 1176 -34.03 15.72 -35.36
C PRO A 1176 -33.09 14.78 -36.15
N GLY A 1177 -32.07 15.34 -36.81
CA GLY A 1177 -30.99 14.59 -37.48
C GLY A 1177 -29.72 14.44 -36.65
N GLY A 1178 -29.78 14.70 -35.35
CA GLY A 1178 -28.63 14.63 -34.44
C GLY A 1178 -27.79 15.92 -34.35
N PRO A 1179 -26.67 15.91 -33.61
CA PRO A 1179 -25.91 17.11 -33.24
C PRO A 1179 -25.34 17.93 -34.41
N ALA A 1180 -25.13 17.27 -35.57
CA ALA A 1180 -24.64 17.85 -36.80
C ALA A 1180 -25.76 18.14 -37.83
N GLY A 1181 -27.01 17.83 -37.50
CA GLY A 1181 -28.17 18.07 -38.36
C GLY A 1181 -28.68 19.52 -38.27
N PRO A 1182 -29.71 19.88 -39.07
CA PRO A 1182 -30.36 21.17 -39.00
C PRO A 1182 -30.89 21.45 -37.58
N ALA A 1183 -30.58 22.63 -37.05
CA ALA A 1183 -30.97 23.07 -35.73
C ALA A 1183 -32.07 24.14 -35.82
N THR A 1184 -33.20 23.90 -35.16
CA THR A 1184 -34.31 24.86 -35.03
C THR A 1184 -34.40 25.31 -33.57
N PRO A 1185 -34.26 26.61 -33.25
CA PRO A 1185 -34.36 27.12 -31.89
C PRO A 1185 -35.65 26.75 -31.16
#